data_AF-A0A6A6HHH4-F1
#
_entry.id   AF-A0A6A6HHH4-F1
#
_cell.length_a   1.000
_cell.length_b   1.000
_cell.length_c   1.000
_cell.angle_alpha   90.00
_cell.angle_beta   90.00
_cell.angle_gamma   90.00
#
_symmetry.space_group_name_H-M   'P 1'
#
loop_
_entity.id
_entity.type
_entity.pdbx_description
1 polymer ?
#
loop_
_entity_poly.entity_id
_entity_poly.type
_entity_poly.pdbx_seq_one_letter_code
_entity_poly.pdbx_strand_id
1 'polypeptide(L)'
;MQRLWRVVTVVLFISSSCKGKPAHDKKSLVDAASTAGRLTGIPTVPYSTAKDGQYDLASTKSIVVDSRYAEASDDRGQTLIPPTLKDFANTFAADLRESIDVNANVSIGQNCPEKTIFLTIGNPDDYIDAAGRQTSEGYSLSVSLSNITITGASPLGVWWGTRTVLQQAVLSSGAIPYGSGVDSPGWGTRGMMLDAGRHYYPPEFLTDICSYMSFFKQNTFHVHLSDNLYNNVDIYTPERSLSLYARFRLWSDSPSLIGLNKYKNESYTREQFDQIQSTCAARGVTVVPEIEAPGHALVIVQWKPELGLQDLSLLNISQPETIPTMELIWSTFLDWFHTKTVHIGADEYTGPANDYNTFVNSLSSYVNEASNKSIRIWGTFPPNYTEGYTNIYKNVSVQHWEYFEDDPYYDYILNGYSVVNSDDAFYVVNKYSGSYPQTVNLTRMFHGNPSDENGLWYPYIFNINNSTDNPSRSNALVLGEIGALWNDYGPNASVYSEAYYAWRQGIPALADKQWGGNLTETEFSPVFSQLHGFIPAQNLDRSIPSKSPSIVQYSISSSSTSRSNTTQTTIHDASGNGYDAETSCSLADGGFLAINPSCSFTTPLSSKGRNYTLTLSLVVKELQDPTNATIISGSDSSLMLTPNITLFASGNYYRLNSSLPLGKPVDLAIVGKGNQTFARVSEAEPIGDTSAQQEFLTQIGINGEYFVWAPMAIEAPLRQVGGQDSGWTGELLGNRRHACRSQATSLWTSDNLLKQEKIVIEATLGAYANEICKSRLEFDDKYTTYEARCCHLSQLYVLLDRGALGNISD
;
A
#
# COMPACT_ATOMS: atom_id res chain seq x y z
N MET A 1 -60.94 20.60 58.46
CA MET A 1 -61.78 21.69 57.91
C MET A 1 -61.08 22.29 56.70
N GLN A 2 -61.80 22.61 55.61
CA GLN A 2 -61.48 23.53 54.49
C GLN A 2 -60.06 23.40 53.81
N ARG A 3 -59.98 23.00 52.52
CA ARG A 3 -59.94 23.86 51.29
C ARG A 3 -58.72 24.81 51.25
N LEU A 4 -57.97 25.01 50.14
CA LEU A 4 -58.25 24.87 48.70
C LEU A 4 -56.93 24.74 47.87
N TRP A 5 -57.05 24.65 46.53
CA TRP A 5 -55.99 24.33 45.56
C TRP A 5 -54.97 25.46 45.26
N ARG A 6 -53.78 25.09 44.73
CA ARG A 6 -53.17 25.80 43.57
C ARG A 6 -52.15 24.96 42.77
N VAL A 7 -52.07 25.27 41.48
CA VAL A 7 -51.22 24.64 40.45
C VAL A 7 -49.78 25.15 40.53
N VAL A 8 -48.79 24.29 40.22
CA VAL A 8 -47.40 24.71 39.96
C VAL A 8 -46.95 24.17 38.60
N THR A 9 -46.67 25.09 37.68
CA THR A 9 -45.98 24.81 36.41
C THR A 9 -44.48 24.72 36.68
N VAL A 10 -43.84 23.61 36.30
CA VAL A 10 -42.37 23.49 36.36
C VAL A 10 -41.79 23.92 35.01
N VAL A 11 -41.04 25.02 35.02
CA VAL A 11 -40.25 25.48 33.86
C VAL A 11 -38.86 24.85 33.97
N LEU A 12 -38.51 23.96 33.04
CA LEU A 12 -37.13 23.52 32.87
C LEU A 12 -36.31 24.63 32.19
N PHE A 13 -35.28 25.12 32.87
CA PHE A 13 -34.21 25.89 32.23
C PHE A 13 -33.10 24.93 31.78
N ILE A 14 -32.94 24.78 30.47
CA ILE A 14 -31.74 24.21 29.87
C ILE A 14 -30.80 25.38 29.57
N SER A 15 -29.66 25.47 30.27
CA SER A 15 -28.66 26.52 30.03
C SER A 15 -27.60 26.04 29.03
N SER A 16 -27.71 26.49 27.79
CA SER A 16 -26.62 26.41 26.80
C SER A 16 -25.54 27.45 27.12
N SER A 17 -24.27 27.06 27.20
CA SER A 17 -23.16 28.03 27.30
C SER A 17 -21.91 27.63 26.50
N CYS A 18 -21.84 28.11 25.26
CA CYS A 18 -20.58 28.33 24.55
C CYS A 18 -20.39 29.84 24.35
N LYS A 19 -19.78 30.53 25.32
CA LYS A 19 -19.19 31.87 25.14
C LYS A 19 -17.97 32.01 26.05
N GLY A 20 -16.80 32.23 25.46
CA GLY A 20 -15.55 32.41 26.19
C GLY A 20 -15.33 33.85 26.66
N LYS A 21 -14.72 33.98 27.84
CA LYS A 21 -13.70 35.00 28.18
C LYS A 21 -12.74 34.38 29.21
N PRO A 22 -11.46 34.75 29.22
CA PRO A 22 -10.46 34.07 30.03
C PRO A 22 -10.59 34.50 31.50
N ALA A 23 -10.65 33.51 32.39
CA ALA A 23 -10.42 33.68 33.82
C ALA A 23 -9.45 32.59 34.27
N HIS A 24 -8.34 32.99 34.87
CA HIS A 24 -7.46 32.05 35.57
C HIS A 24 -8.21 31.47 36.76
N ASP A 25 -8.63 30.21 36.70
CA ASP A 25 -8.80 29.41 37.91
C ASP A 25 -8.62 27.92 37.65
N LYS A 26 -7.66 27.31 38.34
CA LYS A 26 -7.40 25.87 38.27
C LYS A 26 -8.39 25.15 39.21
N LYS A 27 -9.49 24.62 38.67
CA LYS A 27 -10.16 23.46 39.32
C LYS A 27 -11.03 22.63 38.38
N SER A 28 -10.84 21.32 38.52
CA SER A 28 -11.61 20.24 37.90
C SER A 28 -13.13 20.44 37.99
N LEU A 29 -13.81 20.20 36.87
CA LEU A 29 -15.21 19.77 36.80
C LEU A 29 -15.28 18.39 36.12
N VAL A 30 -14.79 17.37 36.82
CA VAL A 30 -15.03 15.96 36.49
C VAL A 30 -16.00 15.41 37.53
N ASP A 31 -17.29 15.40 37.21
CA ASP A 31 -18.35 14.82 38.05
C ASP A 31 -19.32 13.95 37.24
N ALA A 32 -18.72 13.05 36.47
CA ALA A 32 -19.28 11.75 36.15
C ALA A 32 -18.13 10.75 36.31
N ALA A 33 -18.35 9.64 37.01
CA ALA A 33 -17.28 8.73 37.43
C ALA A 33 -16.68 7.94 36.24
N SER A 34 -15.78 8.58 35.49
CA SER A 34 -15.07 8.02 34.35
C SER A 34 -14.02 6.99 34.77
N THR A 35 -13.94 5.88 34.04
CA THR A 35 -12.81 4.95 34.14
C THR A 35 -11.67 5.45 33.27
N ALA A 36 -10.48 5.63 33.84
CA ALA A 36 -9.27 5.89 33.08
C ALA A 36 -8.95 4.66 32.22
N GLY A 37 -8.68 4.86 30.92
CA GLY A 37 -8.43 3.77 29.98
C GLY A 37 -7.80 4.27 28.67
N ARG A 38 -8.05 3.52 27.60
CA ARG A 38 -7.66 3.89 26.23
C ARG A 38 -8.71 3.44 25.22
N LEU A 39 -8.72 4.08 24.06
CA LEU A 39 -9.36 3.54 22.86
C LEU A 39 -8.36 2.59 22.18
N THR A 40 -8.83 1.40 21.83
CA THR A 40 -8.05 0.43 21.06
C THR A 40 -8.10 0.80 19.58
N GLY A 41 -6.94 0.88 18.94
CA GLY A 41 -6.76 1.32 17.56
C GLY A 41 -5.28 1.23 17.19
N ILE A 42 -4.90 1.78 16.03
CA ILE A 42 -3.51 1.83 15.56
C ILE A 42 -3.20 3.27 15.15
N PRO A 43 -2.50 4.08 15.97
CA PRO A 43 -2.09 3.81 17.34
C PRO A 43 -3.26 3.73 18.33
N THR A 44 -2.99 3.12 19.48
CA THR A 44 -3.79 3.24 20.71
C THR A 44 -3.83 4.68 21.23
N VAL A 45 -4.95 5.09 21.85
CA VAL A 45 -5.22 6.49 22.21
C VAL A 45 -5.62 6.63 23.69
N PRO A 46 -4.94 7.44 24.52
CA PRO A 46 -5.33 7.68 25.92
C PRO A 46 -6.74 8.29 26.02
N TYR A 47 -7.66 7.66 26.76
CA TYR A 47 -9.07 8.07 26.75
C TYR A 47 -9.81 7.67 28.02
N SER A 48 -10.53 8.60 28.63
CA SER A 48 -11.41 8.34 29.77
C SER A 48 -12.85 8.16 29.29
N THR A 49 -13.37 6.94 29.36
CA THR A 49 -14.75 6.63 29.00
C THR A 49 -15.72 7.08 30.09
N ALA A 50 -16.86 7.63 29.68
CA ALA A 50 -18.03 7.78 30.54
C ALA A 50 -18.68 6.39 30.79
N LYS A 51 -19.41 6.25 31.90
CA LYS A 51 -19.99 4.96 32.31
C LYS A 51 -20.99 4.36 31.33
N ASP A 52 -21.76 5.21 30.65
CA ASP A 52 -22.88 4.79 29.80
C ASP A 52 -22.94 5.64 28.54
N GLY A 53 -23.16 4.98 27.39
CA GLY A 53 -23.54 5.61 26.14
C GLY A 53 -22.44 5.77 25.09
N GLN A 54 -22.89 5.88 23.83
CA GLN A 54 -22.06 5.96 22.64
C GLN A 54 -22.69 6.92 21.63
N TYR A 55 -21.85 7.62 20.87
CA TYR A 55 -22.27 8.46 19.75
C TYR A 55 -22.30 7.60 18.48
N ASP A 56 -23.48 7.49 17.88
CA ASP A 56 -23.68 6.85 16.57
C ASP A 56 -23.27 7.84 15.47
N LEU A 57 -22.20 7.50 14.73
CA LEU A 57 -21.65 8.36 13.70
C LEU A 57 -22.58 8.50 12.49
N ALA A 58 -23.43 7.52 12.20
CA ALA A 58 -24.46 7.60 11.16
C ALA A 58 -25.54 8.64 11.48
N SER A 59 -25.65 9.06 12.74
CA SER A 59 -26.55 10.14 13.15
C SER A 59 -26.02 11.55 12.83
N THR A 60 -24.75 11.67 12.43
CA THR A 60 -24.07 12.94 12.12
C THR A 60 -24.67 13.64 10.91
N LYS A 61 -25.00 14.92 11.05
CA LYS A 61 -25.60 15.75 9.99
C LYS A 61 -24.56 16.56 9.20
N SER A 62 -23.50 17.00 9.86
CA SER A 62 -22.48 17.88 9.28
C SER A 62 -21.18 17.89 10.07
N ILE A 63 -20.09 18.17 9.37
CA ILE A 63 -18.83 18.62 9.96
C ILE A 63 -18.88 20.15 10.02
N VAL A 64 -18.55 20.72 11.17
CA VAL A 64 -18.48 22.17 11.38
C VAL A 64 -17.04 22.55 11.69
N VAL A 65 -16.44 23.31 10.78
CA VAL A 65 -15.10 23.88 10.95
C VAL A 65 -15.23 25.21 11.67
N ASP A 66 -14.42 25.41 12.71
CA ASP A 66 -14.40 26.68 13.44
C ASP A 66 -14.01 27.84 12.52
N SER A 67 -14.90 28.82 12.36
CA SER A 67 -14.65 30.00 11.52
C SER A 67 -13.41 30.82 11.91
N ARG A 68 -12.90 30.65 13.13
CA ARG A 68 -11.67 31.29 13.61
C ARG A 68 -10.40 30.66 13.03
N TYR A 69 -10.49 29.41 12.59
CA TYR A 69 -9.36 28.55 12.23
C TYR A 69 -9.52 27.86 10.87
N ALA A 70 -10.62 28.07 10.15
CA ALA A 70 -10.93 27.36 8.91
C ALA A 70 -9.81 27.45 7.85
N GLU A 71 -9.20 28.63 7.70
CA GLU A 71 -8.10 28.89 6.75
C GLU A 71 -6.72 28.85 7.43
N ALA A 72 -6.60 28.30 8.65
CA ALA A 72 -5.31 28.14 9.33
C ALA A 72 -4.56 26.90 8.81
N SER A 73 -3.24 27.02 8.68
CA SER A 73 -2.27 25.98 8.29
C SER A 73 -1.39 25.52 9.46
N ASP A 74 -0.60 24.45 9.27
CA ASP A 74 0.45 24.03 10.22
C ASP A 74 1.86 24.31 9.68
N ASP A 75 2.35 25.52 9.94
CA ASP A 75 3.69 25.93 9.52
C ASP A 75 4.81 25.33 10.40
N ARG A 76 4.50 24.53 11.44
CA ARG A 76 5.48 23.85 12.30
C ARG A 76 5.89 22.47 11.78
N GLY A 77 5.05 21.81 11.00
CA GLY A 77 5.33 20.47 10.42
C GLY A 77 6.45 20.46 9.36
N GLN A 78 6.78 19.28 8.81
CA GLN A 78 7.86 19.13 7.82
C GLN A 78 7.50 19.61 6.40
N THR A 79 6.23 19.53 6.01
CA THR A 79 5.78 19.98 4.68
C THR A 79 5.85 21.50 4.53
N LEU A 80 6.11 21.95 3.30
CA LEU A 80 6.02 23.35 2.86
C LEU A 80 4.66 23.68 2.19
N ILE A 81 3.77 22.70 2.07
CA ILE A 81 2.41 22.85 1.51
C ILE A 81 1.33 22.35 2.50
N PRO A 82 1.33 22.82 3.77
CA PRO A 82 0.39 22.35 4.78
C PRO A 82 -1.07 22.68 4.40
N PRO A 83 -1.99 21.69 4.39
CA PRO A 83 -3.40 21.95 4.16
C PRO A 83 -4.03 22.83 5.24
N THR A 84 -5.10 23.53 4.90
CA THR A 84 -5.89 24.25 5.91
C THR A 84 -6.74 23.29 6.73
N LEU A 85 -7.22 23.75 7.90
CA LEU A 85 -8.19 23.00 8.71
C LEU A 85 -9.46 22.61 7.91
N LYS A 86 -9.89 23.49 7.01
CA LYS A 86 -11.03 23.26 6.11
C LYS A 86 -10.72 22.23 5.03
N ASP A 87 -9.50 22.19 4.49
CA ASP A 87 -9.10 21.17 3.53
C ASP A 87 -9.09 19.79 4.17
N PHE A 88 -8.51 19.65 5.37
CA PHE A 88 -8.58 18.41 6.14
C PHE A 88 -10.03 18.01 6.49
N ALA A 89 -10.93 18.98 6.75
CA ALA A 89 -12.35 18.71 6.96
C ALA A 89 -13.04 18.16 5.70
N ASN A 90 -12.69 18.67 4.51
CA ASN A 90 -13.20 18.17 3.23
C ASN A 90 -12.69 16.75 2.94
N THR A 91 -11.39 16.50 3.14
CA THR A 91 -10.80 15.15 3.01
C THR A 91 -11.47 14.17 3.98
N PHE A 92 -11.68 14.56 5.24
CA PHE A 92 -12.36 13.71 6.22
C PHE A 92 -13.83 13.45 5.86
N ALA A 93 -14.55 14.43 5.32
CA ALA A 93 -15.92 14.22 4.83
C ALA A 93 -15.98 13.21 3.67
N ALA A 94 -14.98 13.20 2.78
CA ALA A 94 -14.85 12.21 1.73
C ALA A 94 -14.56 10.81 2.30
N ASP A 95 -13.60 10.71 3.24
CA ASP A 95 -13.23 9.46 3.91
C ASP A 95 -14.43 8.84 4.67
N LEU A 96 -15.24 9.65 5.38
CA LEU A 96 -16.44 9.17 6.08
C LEU A 96 -17.47 8.53 5.13
N ARG A 97 -17.66 9.13 3.95
CA ARG A 97 -18.57 8.62 2.92
C ARG A 97 -18.00 7.36 2.26
N GLU A 98 -16.71 7.34 1.97
CA GLU A 98 -16.05 6.23 1.25
C GLU A 98 -15.90 4.99 2.12
N SER A 99 -15.40 5.13 3.35
CA SER A 99 -15.15 4.00 4.24
C SER A 99 -16.43 3.44 4.87
N ILE A 100 -17.35 4.31 5.32
CA ILE A 100 -18.46 3.91 6.22
C ILE A 100 -19.83 4.53 5.89
N ASP A 101 -20.01 5.04 4.67
CA ASP A 101 -21.27 5.63 4.15
C ASP A 101 -21.88 6.76 5.01
N VAL A 102 -21.06 7.47 5.78
CA VAL A 102 -21.51 8.62 6.59
C VAL A 102 -21.40 9.90 5.77
N ASN A 103 -22.55 10.34 5.23
CA ASN A 103 -22.65 11.54 4.42
C ASN A 103 -22.81 12.81 5.28
N ALA A 104 -21.69 13.43 5.67
CA ALA A 104 -21.66 14.67 6.46
C ALA A 104 -21.15 15.87 5.64
N ASN A 105 -22.00 16.88 5.45
CA ASN A 105 -21.60 18.12 4.75
C ASN A 105 -20.65 18.97 5.60
N VAL A 106 -19.60 19.53 4.99
CA VAL A 106 -18.70 20.49 5.64
C VAL A 106 -19.32 21.89 5.62
N SER A 107 -19.26 22.58 6.76
CA SER A 107 -19.73 23.96 6.93
C SER A 107 -18.80 24.74 7.86
N ILE A 108 -18.83 26.07 7.78
CA ILE A 108 -17.99 26.94 8.62
C ILE A 108 -18.89 27.65 9.64
N GLY A 109 -18.52 27.61 10.93
CA GLY A 109 -19.32 28.22 12.01
C GLY A 109 -18.58 28.33 13.34
N GLN A 110 -19.18 28.97 14.34
CA GLN A 110 -18.64 29.08 15.71
C GLN A 110 -19.43 28.27 16.75
N ASN A 111 -20.59 27.74 16.35
CA ASN A 111 -21.43 26.92 17.20
C ASN A 111 -21.16 25.45 16.89
N CYS A 112 -21.35 24.58 17.88
CA CYS A 112 -21.42 23.13 17.69
C CYS A 112 -22.88 22.69 17.89
N PRO A 113 -23.69 22.56 16.81
CA PRO A 113 -25.07 22.08 16.90
C PRO A 113 -25.16 20.63 17.39
N GLU A 114 -26.38 20.16 17.64
CA GLU A 114 -26.60 18.73 17.87
C GLU A 114 -26.33 17.91 16.61
N LYS A 115 -25.67 16.76 16.81
CA LYS A 115 -25.28 15.76 15.82
C LYS A 115 -24.29 16.29 14.78
N THR A 116 -23.27 17.00 15.25
CA THR A 116 -22.16 17.47 14.40
C THR A 116 -20.81 17.02 14.92
N ILE A 117 -19.83 16.95 14.03
CA ILE A 117 -18.40 16.87 14.40
C ILE A 117 -17.84 18.30 14.29
N PHE A 118 -17.36 18.86 15.40
CA PHE A 118 -16.77 20.20 15.44
C PHE A 118 -15.24 20.13 15.43
N LEU A 119 -14.62 20.87 14.52
CA LEU A 119 -13.18 20.87 14.27
C LEU A 119 -12.60 22.26 14.62
N THR A 120 -11.68 22.33 15.59
CA THR A 120 -11.11 23.59 16.09
C THR A 120 -9.64 23.43 16.51
N ILE A 121 -8.96 24.55 16.75
CA ILE A 121 -7.58 24.60 17.28
C ILE A 121 -7.62 25.06 18.75
N GLY A 122 -6.78 24.43 19.59
CA GLY A 122 -6.65 24.68 21.03
C GLY A 122 -5.38 25.45 21.39
N ASN A 123 -4.94 25.35 22.65
CA ASN A 123 -3.64 25.87 23.07
C ASN A 123 -2.55 24.84 22.74
N PRO A 124 -1.51 25.16 21.93
CA PRO A 124 -0.43 24.22 21.63
C PRO A 124 0.35 23.76 22.88
N ASP A 125 0.34 24.53 23.98
CA ASP A 125 1.01 24.13 25.23
C ASP A 125 0.41 22.87 25.86
N ASP A 126 -0.84 22.51 25.53
CA ASP A 126 -1.55 21.36 26.09
C ASP A 126 -1.06 20.01 25.51
N TYR A 127 -0.17 20.05 24.50
CA TYR A 127 0.23 18.91 23.67
C TYR A 127 1.75 18.73 23.64
N ILE A 128 2.25 17.70 24.33
CA ILE A 128 3.69 17.43 24.45
C ILE A 128 4.09 16.06 23.86
N ASP A 129 5.32 16.00 23.32
CA ASP A 129 5.96 14.79 22.82
C ASP A 129 6.67 13.98 23.93
N ALA A 130 7.37 12.89 23.56
CA ALA A 130 8.07 12.04 24.54
C ALA A 130 9.22 12.77 25.28
N ALA A 131 9.80 13.81 24.68
CA ALA A 131 10.84 14.65 25.25
C ALA A 131 10.29 15.86 26.03
N GLY A 132 8.97 16.00 26.15
CA GLY A 132 8.32 17.12 26.84
C GLY A 132 8.31 18.43 26.02
N ARG A 133 8.56 18.36 24.70
CA ARG A 133 8.48 19.51 23.78
C ARG A 133 7.06 19.65 23.26
N GLN A 134 6.67 20.88 22.90
CA GLN A 134 5.39 21.12 22.25
C GLN A 134 5.36 20.50 20.85
N THR A 135 4.28 19.79 20.52
CA THR A 135 4.02 19.27 19.17
C THR A 135 2.92 20.06 18.46
N SER A 136 2.84 19.97 17.14
CA SER A 136 1.70 20.45 16.34
C SER A 136 0.69 19.33 16.01
N GLU A 137 1.08 18.09 16.24
CA GLU A 137 0.33 16.89 15.87
C GLU A 137 -0.57 16.36 16.99
N GLY A 138 -0.53 16.97 18.18
CA GLY A 138 -1.40 16.59 19.29
C GLY A 138 -2.84 17.05 19.11
N TYR A 139 -3.78 16.30 19.69
CA TYR A 139 -5.20 16.61 19.69
C TYR A 139 -5.92 16.13 20.95
N SER A 140 -7.05 16.79 21.24
CA SER A 140 -8.03 16.38 22.22
C SER A 140 -9.29 15.92 21.50
N LEU A 141 -9.80 14.76 21.90
CA LEU A 141 -11.08 14.23 21.43
C LEU A 141 -12.07 14.28 22.58
N SER A 142 -13.27 14.84 22.34
CA SER A 142 -14.40 14.77 23.27
C SER A 142 -15.64 14.26 22.54
N VAL A 143 -16.30 13.27 23.12
CA VAL A 143 -17.48 12.62 22.55
C VAL A 143 -18.61 12.67 23.57
N SER A 144 -19.75 13.23 23.17
CA SER A 144 -20.93 13.42 24.01
C SER A 144 -22.19 12.93 23.31
N LEU A 145 -23.32 12.89 24.02
CA LEU A 145 -24.63 12.64 23.40
C LEU A 145 -24.97 13.65 22.30
N SER A 146 -24.48 14.89 22.41
CA SER A 146 -24.84 15.98 21.51
C SER A 146 -23.92 16.09 20.29
N ASN A 147 -22.62 15.80 20.42
CA ASN A 147 -21.64 16.04 19.37
C ASN A 147 -20.30 15.34 19.65
N ILE A 148 -19.45 15.30 18.62
CA ILE A 148 -18.01 15.06 18.73
C ILE A 148 -17.29 16.41 18.57
N THR A 149 -16.27 16.67 19.39
CA THR A 149 -15.35 17.80 19.22
C THR A 149 -13.92 17.29 19.10
N ILE A 150 -13.21 17.76 18.08
CA ILE A 150 -11.78 17.52 17.87
C ILE A 150 -11.06 18.88 17.95
N THR A 151 -10.16 19.00 18.92
CA THR A 151 -9.34 20.19 19.14
C THR A 151 -7.88 19.84 18.90
N GLY A 152 -7.22 20.42 17.91
CA GLY A 152 -5.81 20.15 17.61
C GLY A 152 -4.86 21.23 18.13
N ALA A 153 -3.58 20.89 18.29
CA ALA A 153 -2.48 21.85 18.45
C ALA A 153 -2.19 22.65 17.15
N SER A 154 -2.65 22.11 16.02
CA SER A 154 -2.66 22.70 14.67
C SER A 154 -3.76 21.99 13.83
N PRO A 155 -3.99 22.37 12.56
CA PRO A 155 -4.79 21.59 11.63
C PRO A 155 -4.35 20.12 11.47
N LEU A 156 -3.04 19.84 11.54
CA LEU A 156 -2.48 18.49 11.45
C LEU A 156 -2.84 17.64 12.68
N GLY A 157 -2.82 18.25 13.88
CA GLY A 157 -3.36 17.60 15.08
C GLY A 157 -4.85 17.24 14.92
N VAL A 158 -5.67 18.16 14.39
CA VAL A 158 -7.09 17.84 14.10
C VAL A 158 -7.22 16.68 13.13
N TRP A 159 -6.42 16.66 12.05
CA TRP A 159 -6.38 15.56 11.08
C TRP A 159 -6.13 14.21 11.75
N TRP A 160 -5.13 14.11 12.64
CA TRP A 160 -4.88 12.88 13.41
C TRP A 160 -6.04 12.48 14.32
N GLY A 161 -6.75 13.45 14.91
CA GLY A 161 -8.01 13.19 15.61
C GLY A 161 -9.11 12.61 14.71
N THR A 162 -9.19 13.02 13.43
CA THR A 162 -10.14 12.42 12.48
C THR A 162 -9.85 10.95 12.21
N ARG A 163 -8.56 10.55 12.18
CA ARG A 163 -8.15 9.14 12.00
C ARG A 163 -8.65 8.30 13.16
N THR A 164 -8.53 8.79 14.39
CA THR A 164 -9.07 8.13 15.59
C THR A 164 -10.59 7.98 15.52
N VAL A 165 -11.33 9.03 15.13
CA VAL A 165 -12.80 8.95 14.97
C VAL A 165 -13.20 7.89 13.94
N LEU A 166 -12.53 7.86 12.78
CA LEU A 166 -12.80 6.87 11.74
C LEU A 166 -12.47 5.44 12.20
N GLN A 167 -11.30 5.21 12.81
CA GLN A 167 -10.93 3.89 13.32
C GLN A 167 -11.89 3.37 14.40
N GLN A 168 -12.31 4.23 15.35
CA GLN A 168 -13.27 3.80 16.38
C GLN A 168 -14.62 3.43 15.78
N ALA A 169 -15.11 4.19 14.80
CA ALA A 169 -16.34 3.85 14.12
C ALA A 169 -16.24 2.49 13.39
N VAL A 170 -15.12 2.19 12.72
CA VAL A 170 -14.91 0.87 12.09
C VAL A 170 -14.89 -0.26 13.14
N LEU A 171 -14.11 -0.10 14.21
CA LEU A 171 -13.94 -1.13 15.26
C LEU A 171 -15.20 -1.34 16.14
N SER A 172 -16.08 -0.35 16.20
CA SER A 172 -17.29 -0.37 17.05
C SER A 172 -18.59 -0.23 16.25
N SER A 173 -18.61 -0.71 14.99
CA SER A 173 -19.83 -0.79 14.15
C SER A 173 -20.61 0.53 14.02
N GLY A 174 -19.90 1.62 13.74
CA GLY A 174 -20.43 2.98 13.57
C GLY A 174 -20.51 3.81 14.86
N ALA A 175 -20.23 3.23 16.03
CA ALA A 175 -20.34 3.91 17.32
C ALA A 175 -18.98 4.36 17.89
N ILE A 176 -18.99 5.36 18.77
CA ILE A 176 -17.82 5.80 19.56
C ILE A 176 -18.25 6.05 21.01
N PRO A 177 -17.56 5.51 22.04
CA PRO A 177 -17.98 5.69 23.43
C PRO A 177 -17.89 7.16 23.88
N TYR A 178 -18.84 7.59 24.70
CA TYR A 178 -18.78 8.92 25.32
C TYR A 178 -17.55 9.04 26.22
N GLY A 179 -16.95 10.23 26.30
CA GLY A 179 -15.75 10.48 27.09
C GLY A 179 -14.87 11.58 26.53
N SER A 180 -13.61 11.57 26.96
CA SER A 180 -12.58 12.47 26.42
C SER A 180 -11.16 11.93 26.59
N GLY A 181 -10.27 12.32 25.67
CA GLY A 181 -8.85 11.98 25.71
C GLY A 181 -7.99 13.11 25.14
N VAL A 182 -6.70 13.06 25.45
CA VAL A 182 -5.65 13.90 24.86
C VAL A 182 -4.55 12.96 24.38
N ASP A 183 -4.12 13.15 23.15
CA ASP A 183 -3.20 12.27 22.44
C ASP A 183 -2.21 13.09 21.61
N SER A 184 -0.97 12.63 21.56
CA SER A 184 0.17 13.32 20.93
C SER A 184 1.24 12.29 20.57
N PRO A 185 1.91 12.41 19.41
CA PRO A 185 2.98 11.49 19.07
C PRO A 185 4.19 11.70 19.97
N GLY A 186 4.86 10.61 20.33
CA GLY A 186 6.11 10.62 21.08
C GLY A 186 7.27 11.21 20.28
N TRP A 187 7.27 11.05 18.95
CA TRP A 187 8.35 11.45 18.05
C TRP A 187 7.82 12.16 16.79
N GLY A 188 8.61 13.09 16.25
CA GLY A 188 8.20 13.95 15.13
C GLY A 188 8.34 13.30 13.74
N THR A 189 9.26 12.37 13.57
CA THR A 189 9.50 11.64 12.31
C THR A 189 8.94 10.23 12.44
N ARG A 190 7.91 9.89 11.66
CA ARG A 190 7.26 8.57 11.71
C ARG A 190 6.90 8.11 10.30
N GLY A 191 7.47 7.00 9.84
CA GLY A 191 7.02 6.42 8.57
C GLY A 191 7.97 5.38 8.01
N MET A 192 8.20 5.43 6.71
CA MET A 192 8.90 4.40 5.93
C MET A 192 9.73 5.00 4.80
N MET A 193 10.74 4.27 4.35
CA MET A 193 11.58 4.56 3.19
C MET A 193 11.33 3.54 2.07
N LEU A 194 11.15 4.00 0.83
CA LEU A 194 11.02 3.15 -0.36
C LEU A 194 12.18 3.35 -1.33
N ASP A 195 12.89 2.27 -1.65
CA ASP A 195 13.83 2.19 -2.78
C ASP A 195 13.07 2.27 -4.11
N ALA A 196 12.85 3.50 -4.57
CA ALA A 196 12.42 3.78 -5.92
C ALA A 196 13.62 3.91 -6.89
N GLY A 197 14.87 3.86 -6.43
CA GLY A 197 16.06 3.92 -7.27
C GLY A 197 16.17 2.64 -8.12
N ARG A 198 16.21 1.48 -7.46
CA ARG A 198 16.35 0.17 -8.10
C ARG A 198 15.05 -0.37 -8.71
N HIS A 199 13.87 0.11 -8.29
CA HIS A 199 12.56 -0.29 -8.88
C HIS A 199 11.65 0.92 -9.18
N TYR A 200 11.00 0.98 -10.35
CA TYR A 200 10.04 2.06 -10.68
C TYR A 200 8.66 1.81 -10.04
N TYR A 201 8.00 2.87 -9.55
CA TYR A 201 6.66 2.81 -8.97
C TYR A 201 5.72 3.79 -9.70
N PRO A 202 4.48 3.42 -10.06
CA PRO A 202 3.52 4.38 -10.59
C PRO A 202 3.21 5.49 -9.56
N PRO A 203 3.00 6.76 -9.97
CA PRO A 203 2.62 7.84 -9.06
C PRO A 203 1.42 7.51 -8.15
N GLU A 204 0.41 6.83 -8.68
CA GLU A 204 -0.77 6.39 -7.92
C GLU A 204 -0.43 5.42 -6.78
N PHE A 205 0.58 4.54 -6.96
CA PHE A 205 1.03 3.65 -5.90
C PHE A 205 1.67 4.44 -4.74
N LEU A 206 2.47 5.46 -5.06
CA LEU A 206 3.09 6.33 -4.05
C LEU A 206 2.03 7.12 -3.26
N THR A 207 0.98 7.61 -3.92
CA THR A 207 -0.12 8.31 -3.25
C THR A 207 -1.02 7.37 -2.44
N ASP A 208 -1.28 6.16 -2.93
CA ASP A 208 -2.00 5.12 -2.19
C ASP A 208 -1.25 4.73 -0.89
N ILE A 209 0.08 4.61 -0.94
CA ILE A 209 0.93 4.39 0.25
C ILE A 209 0.81 5.55 1.24
N CYS A 210 0.78 6.80 0.78
CA CYS A 210 0.53 7.95 1.67
C CYS A 210 -0.84 7.89 2.35
N SER A 211 -1.91 7.49 1.65
CA SER A 211 -3.22 7.24 2.28
C SER A 211 -3.15 6.14 3.34
N TYR A 212 -2.41 5.06 3.06
CA TYR A 212 -2.19 3.93 3.97
C TYR A 212 -1.48 4.34 5.26
N MET A 213 -0.33 5.02 5.12
CA MET A 213 0.47 5.56 6.22
C MET A 213 -0.31 6.57 7.08
N SER A 214 -1.03 7.48 6.43
CA SER A 214 -1.86 8.51 7.07
C SER A 214 -2.94 7.92 7.97
N PHE A 215 -3.59 6.84 7.55
CA PHE A 215 -4.64 6.19 8.33
C PHE A 215 -4.12 5.71 9.70
N PHE A 216 -2.84 5.33 9.78
CA PHE A 216 -2.14 4.90 10.99
C PHE A 216 -1.31 6.02 11.66
N LYS A 217 -1.49 7.29 11.26
CA LYS A 217 -0.82 8.49 11.81
C LYS A 217 0.70 8.58 11.61
N GLN A 218 1.24 7.87 10.62
CA GLN A 218 2.57 8.14 10.09
C GLN A 218 2.55 9.41 9.23
N ASN A 219 3.67 10.15 9.19
CA ASN A 219 3.74 11.49 8.61
C ASN A 219 4.93 11.72 7.66
N THR A 220 5.84 10.75 7.50
CA THR A 220 7.07 10.90 6.70
C THR A 220 7.21 9.74 5.72
N PHE A 221 7.09 10.00 4.42
CA PHE A 221 7.40 9.03 3.37
C PHE A 221 8.73 9.38 2.71
N HIS A 222 9.77 8.63 3.04
CA HIS A 222 11.10 8.79 2.47
C HIS A 222 11.14 8.04 1.12
N VAL A 223 11.55 8.72 0.04
CA VAL A 223 11.58 8.15 -1.31
C VAL A 223 12.99 8.31 -1.87
N HIS A 224 13.67 7.17 -2.04
CA HIS A 224 15.00 7.06 -2.62
C HIS A 224 14.91 7.13 -4.14
N LEU A 225 15.36 8.25 -4.73
CA LEU A 225 15.09 8.57 -6.14
C LEU A 225 16.26 8.25 -7.07
N SER A 226 17.43 7.82 -6.60
CA SER A 226 18.55 7.51 -7.48
C SER A 226 19.47 6.45 -6.90
N ASP A 227 19.76 5.39 -7.64
CA ASP A 227 20.56 4.25 -7.15
C ASP A 227 21.08 3.40 -8.33
N ASN A 228 21.87 2.38 -8.01
CA ASN A 228 22.31 1.31 -8.90
C ASN A 228 22.28 -0.08 -8.25
N LEU A 229 22.27 -1.12 -9.10
CA LEU A 229 22.62 -2.48 -8.67
C LEU A 229 24.06 -2.53 -8.15
N TYR A 230 24.33 -3.46 -7.23
CA TYR A 230 25.68 -3.72 -6.71
C TYR A 230 26.71 -3.89 -7.84
N ASN A 231 27.77 -3.08 -7.79
CA ASN A 231 28.84 -3.10 -8.78
C ASN A 231 29.97 -4.05 -8.33
N ASN A 232 29.93 -5.30 -8.76
CA ASN A 232 30.97 -6.28 -8.40
C ASN A 232 32.30 -5.99 -9.14
N VAL A 233 33.15 -5.16 -8.52
CA VAL A 233 34.44 -4.70 -9.08
C VAL A 233 35.45 -5.81 -9.38
N ASP A 234 35.33 -6.98 -8.73
CA ASP A 234 36.22 -8.13 -8.97
C ASP A 234 35.84 -8.92 -10.23
N ILE A 235 34.59 -8.81 -10.69
CA ILE A 235 34.04 -9.58 -11.83
C ILE A 235 33.73 -8.70 -13.04
N TYR A 236 33.30 -7.46 -12.83
CA TYR A 236 32.81 -6.58 -13.89
C TYR A 236 33.93 -5.73 -14.49
N THR A 237 34.01 -5.71 -15.83
CA THR A 237 34.82 -4.71 -16.54
C THR A 237 34.17 -3.32 -16.42
N PRO A 238 34.91 -2.21 -16.60
CA PRO A 238 34.33 -0.87 -16.60
C PRO A 238 33.15 -0.70 -17.56
N GLU A 239 33.20 -1.32 -18.74
CA GLU A 239 32.09 -1.33 -19.71
C GLU A 239 30.87 -2.09 -19.18
N ARG A 240 31.09 -3.18 -18.43
CA ARG A 240 30.01 -3.92 -17.77
C ARG A 240 29.39 -3.09 -16.65
N SER A 241 30.19 -2.47 -15.79
CA SER A 241 29.72 -1.57 -14.73
C SER A 241 28.88 -0.41 -15.30
N LEU A 242 29.38 0.28 -16.32
CA LEU A 242 28.63 1.36 -17.00
C LEU A 242 27.37 0.88 -17.76
N SER A 243 27.15 -0.43 -17.88
CA SER A 243 25.93 -1.04 -18.44
C SER A 243 24.93 -1.56 -17.38
N LEU A 244 25.29 -1.52 -16.08
CA LEU A 244 24.40 -1.96 -15.02
C LEU A 244 23.18 -1.05 -14.92
N TYR A 245 22.11 -1.60 -14.35
CA TYR A 245 20.92 -0.82 -14.06
C TYR A 245 21.24 0.20 -12.98
N ALA A 246 21.26 1.46 -13.39
CA ALA A 246 21.28 2.64 -12.55
C ALA A 246 20.17 3.59 -13.02
N ARG A 247 19.56 4.32 -12.09
CA ARG A 247 18.43 5.21 -12.40
C ARG A 247 18.49 6.48 -11.56
N PHE A 248 17.92 7.53 -12.13
CA PHE A 248 17.65 8.80 -11.48
C PHE A 248 16.19 9.10 -11.80
N ARG A 249 15.31 9.12 -10.80
CA ARG A 249 13.84 9.07 -11.00
C ARG A 249 13.19 10.39 -11.29
N LEU A 250 13.88 11.53 -11.18
CA LEU A 250 13.33 12.80 -11.61
C LEU A 250 13.74 13.08 -13.07
N TRP A 251 12.77 13.50 -13.88
CA TRP A 251 12.99 13.87 -15.27
C TRP A 251 13.02 15.38 -15.43
N SER A 252 14.20 15.96 -15.66
CA SER A 252 14.34 17.38 -16.02
C SER A 252 14.68 17.53 -17.50
N ASP A 253 13.94 18.42 -18.19
CA ASP A 253 14.29 18.86 -19.56
C ASP A 253 15.37 19.97 -19.54
N SER A 254 16.05 20.21 -18.40
CA SER A 254 17.14 21.19 -18.29
C SER A 254 18.33 20.84 -19.19
N PRO A 255 18.81 21.77 -20.05
CA PRO A 255 19.99 21.55 -20.88
C PRO A 255 21.26 21.18 -20.09
N SER A 256 21.36 21.61 -18.83
CA SER A 256 22.52 21.35 -17.97
C SER A 256 22.59 19.90 -17.46
N LEU A 257 21.49 19.14 -17.49
CA LEU A 257 21.41 17.75 -17.02
C LEU A 257 21.21 16.74 -18.17
N ILE A 258 21.40 17.16 -19.43
CA ILE A 258 21.31 16.26 -20.59
C ILE A 258 22.32 15.12 -20.42
N GLY A 259 21.78 13.91 -20.27
CA GLY A 259 22.55 12.67 -20.10
C GLY A 259 22.51 12.06 -18.70
N LEU A 260 22.11 12.81 -17.65
CA LEU A 260 21.95 12.28 -16.29
C LEU A 260 20.86 11.22 -16.24
N ASN A 261 19.70 11.52 -16.84
CA ASN A 261 18.58 10.59 -16.95
C ASN A 261 18.28 10.31 -18.43
N LYS A 262 18.16 9.02 -18.78
CA LYS A 262 17.92 8.52 -20.14
C LYS A 262 16.57 7.79 -20.27
N TYR A 263 15.79 7.68 -19.19
CA TYR A 263 14.63 6.78 -19.06
C TYR A 263 13.36 7.53 -18.63
N LYS A 264 12.85 8.44 -19.49
CA LYS A 264 11.68 9.29 -19.21
C LYS A 264 10.42 8.51 -18.81
N ASN A 265 10.25 7.29 -19.35
CA ASN A 265 9.13 6.40 -19.06
C ASN A 265 9.24 5.65 -17.71
N GLU A 266 10.40 5.71 -17.04
CA GLU A 266 10.61 5.18 -15.69
C GLU A 266 10.96 6.30 -14.69
N SER A 267 10.49 7.52 -14.95
CA SER A 267 10.83 8.73 -14.20
C SER A 267 9.61 9.64 -14.00
N TYR A 268 9.62 10.41 -12.92
CA TYR A 268 8.62 11.41 -12.60
C TYR A 268 9.00 12.76 -13.23
N THR A 269 8.10 13.32 -14.01
CA THR A 269 8.08 14.74 -14.35
C THR A 269 7.81 15.60 -13.12
N ARG A 270 8.07 16.91 -13.20
CA ARG A 270 7.76 17.85 -12.11
C ARG A 270 6.29 17.78 -11.71
N GLU A 271 5.40 17.79 -12.70
CA GLU A 271 3.95 17.78 -12.51
C GLU A 271 3.49 16.51 -11.78
N GLN A 272 4.09 15.35 -12.10
CA GLN A 272 3.83 14.10 -11.39
C GLN A 272 4.35 14.15 -9.95
N PHE A 273 5.54 14.69 -9.71
CA PHE A 273 6.13 14.74 -8.37
C PHE A 273 5.43 15.76 -7.47
N ASP A 274 5.04 16.93 -8.00
CA ASP A 274 4.23 17.93 -7.30
C ASP A 274 2.84 17.37 -6.96
N GLN A 275 2.23 16.56 -7.84
CA GLN A 275 0.97 15.85 -7.57
C GLN A 275 1.12 14.78 -6.48
N ILE A 276 2.19 13.97 -6.50
CA ILE A 276 2.48 12.99 -5.44
C ILE A 276 2.57 13.70 -4.08
N GLN A 277 3.44 14.72 -3.99
CA GLN A 277 3.67 15.47 -2.76
C GLN A 277 2.38 16.14 -2.24
N SER A 278 1.59 16.77 -3.11
CA SER A 278 0.35 17.44 -2.74
C SER A 278 -0.71 16.45 -2.25
N THR A 279 -0.81 15.26 -2.86
CA THR A 279 -1.76 14.21 -2.46
C THR A 279 -1.37 13.61 -1.09
N CYS A 280 -0.08 13.41 -0.85
CA CYS A 280 0.44 13.00 0.46
C CYS A 280 0.19 14.08 1.53
N ALA A 281 0.48 15.35 1.23
CA ALA A 281 0.31 16.46 2.15
C ALA A 281 -1.15 16.69 2.54
N ALA A 282 -2.09 16.53 1.60
CA ALA A 282 -3.54 16.55 1.85
C ALA A 282 -4.04 15.49 2.85
N ARG A 283 -3.19 14.50 3.15
CA ARG A 283 -3.39 13.44 4.16
C ARG A 283 -2.35 13.50 5.30
N GLY A 284 -1.66 14.62 5.48
CA GLY A 284 -0.71 14.82 6.58
C GLY A 284 0.64 14.10 6.43
N VAL A 285 0.94 13.54 5.26
CA VAL A 285 2.20 12.86 4.97
C VAL A 285 3.12 13.78 4.16
N THR A 286 4.32 14.02 4.66
CA THR A 286 5.38 14.75 3.95
C THR A 286 6.25 13.75 3.20
N VAL A 287 6.47 13.99 1.91
CA VAL A 287 7.47 13.25 1.13
C VAL A 287 8.86 13.85 1.42
N VAL A 288 9.80 13.02 1.83
CA VAL A 288 11.23 13.37 1.92
C VAL A 288 11.92 12.74 0.71
N PRO A 289 12.35 13.53 -0.28
CA PRO A 289 13.08 13.01 -1.42
C PRO A 289 14.57 12.85 -1.08
N GLU A 290 15.17 11.84 -1.67
CA GLU A 290 16.58 11.52 -1.57
C GLU A 290 17.23 11.48 -2.95
N ILE A 291 18.34 12.19 -3.09
CA ILE A 291 19.25 12.07 -4.24
C ILE A 291 20.58 11.58 -3.68
N GLU A 292 20.93 10.36 -4.04
CA GLU A 292 22.04 9.60 -3.50
C GLU A 292 23.40 10.05 -4.05
N ALA A 293 24.34 10.34 -3.15
CA ALA A 293 25.75 10.59 -3.41
C ALA A 293 26.52 10.78 -2.07
N PRO A 294 27.81 10.37 -1.96
CA PRO A 294 28.69 9.93 -3.04
C PRO A 294 28.78 8.41 -3.21
N GLY A 295 28.13 7.63 -2.34
CA GLY A 295 27.80 6.22 -2.59
C GLY A 295 26.76 6.07 -3.71
N HIS A 296 26.55 4.84 -4.17
CA HIS A 296 25.49 4.41 -5.11
C HIS A 296 25.19 5.35 -6.30
N ALA A 297 26.21 6.05 -6.77
CA ALA A 297 26.14 7.18 -7.69
C ALA A 297 26.44 6.78 -9.15
N LEU A 298 26.35 5.49 -9.51
CA LEU A 298 26.70 5.01 -10.85
C LEU A 298 25.88 5.70 -11.95
N VAL A 299 24.66 6.17 -11.68
CA VAL A 299 23.88 6.95 -12.67
C VAL A 299 24.55 8.29 -13.01
N ILE A 300 25.21 8.93 -12.04
CA ILE A 300 25.99 10.15 -12.23
C ILE A 300 27.29 9.83 -12.97
N VAL A 301 27.95 8.71 -12.65
CA VAL A 301 29.16 8.25 -13.36
C VAL A 301 28.85 7.78 -14.81
N GLN A 302 27.66 7.23 -15.08
CA GLN A 302 27.16 6.93 -16.43
C GLN A 302 26.84 8.18 -17.27
N TRP A 303 26.81 9.36 -16.64
CA TRP A 303 26.68 10.66 -17.29
C TRP A 303 28.04 11.37 -17.43
N LYS A 304 28.86 11.31 -16.37
CA LYS A 304 30.17 11.93 -16.23
C LYS A 304 31.20 10.92 -15.72
N PRO A 305 31.73 10.02 -16.58
CA PRO A 305 32.65 8.95 -16.17
C PRO A 305 33.92 9.47 -15.50
N GLU A 306 34.33 10.71 -15.79
CA GLU A 306 35.48 11.38 -15.18
C GLU A 306 35.36 11.64 -13.67
N LEU A 307 34.14 11.53 -13.11
CA LEU A 307 33.89 11.72 -11.67
C LEU A 307 33.88 10.41 -10.86
N GLY A 308 34.06 9.24 -11.48
CA GLY A 308 34.08 7.96 -10.77
C GLY A 308 35.39 7.68 -10.02
N LEU A 309 35.32 6.86 -8.97
CA LEU A 309 36.47 6.13 -8.42
C LEU A 309 36.77 4.87 -9.27
N GLN A 310 37.69 4.01 -8.79
CA GLN A 310 37.91 2.69 -9.39
C GLN A 310 36.64 1.83 -9.31
N ASP A 311 35.92 1.90 -8.19
CA ASP A 311 34.52 1.52 -8.16
C ASP A 311 33.68 2.64 -8.79
N LEU A 312 33.08 2.35 -9.94
CA LEU A 312 32.27 3.30 -10.69
C LEU A 312 30.89 3.57 -10.08
N SER A 313 30.53 2.88 -8.98
CA SER A 313 29.38 3.26 -8.15
C SER A 313 29.68 4.35 -7.14
N LEU A 314 30.95 4.73 -6.95
CA LEU A 314 31.35 5.76 -5.98
C LEU A 314 31.89 7.02 -6.70
N LEU A 315 31.47 8.20 -6.25
CA LEU A 315 32.03 9.46 -6.74
C LEU A 315 33.40 9.75 -6.14
N ASN A 316 34.33 10.21 -6.97
CA ASN A 316 35.60 10.76 -6.55
C ASN A 316 35.39 12.21 -6.07
N ILE A 317 34.95 12.35 -4.81
CA ILE A 317 34.65 13.65 -4.18
C ILE A 317 35.87 14.56 -4.01
N SER A 318 37.09 14.02 -4.11
CA SER A 318 38.33 14.80 -4.13
C SER A 318 38.57 15.48 -5.49
N GLN A 319 37.81 15.15 -6.55
CA GLN A 319 37.84 15.87 -7.82
C GLN A 319 37.14 17.24 -7.70
N PRO A 320 37.76 18.35 -8.16
CA PRO A 320 37.18 19.69 -8.03
C PRO A 320 35.78 19.87 -8.64
N GLU A 321 35.43 19.10 -9.67
CA GLU A 321 34.16 19.19 -10.39
C GLU A 321 33.01 18.38 -9.75
N THR A 322 33.30 17.54 -8.74
CA THR A 322 32.28 16.67 -8.13
C THR A 322 31.26 17.47 -7.32
N ILE A 323 31.71 18.35 -6.41
CA ILE A 323 30.80 19.22 -5.64
C ILE A 323 29.99 20.15 -6.58
N PRO A 324 30.59 20.91 -7.53
CA PRO A 324 29.83 21.70 -8.50
C PRO A 324 28.82 20.90 -9.33
N THR A 325 29.13 19.64 -9.68
CA THR A 325 28.17 18.76 -10.38
C THR A 325 26.99 18.39 -9.48
N MET A 326 27.23 18.10 -8.19
CA MET A 326 26.15 17.82 -7.24
C MET A 326 25.32 19.07 -6.92
N GLU A 327 25.94 20.23 -6.73
CA GLU A 327 25.25 21.52 -6.59
C GLU A 327 24.37 21.81 -7.82
N LEU A 328 24.84 21.51 -9.04
CA LEU A 328 24.04 21.65 -10.26
C LEU A 328 22.81 20.73 -10.26
N ILE A 329 22.96 19.47 -9.84
CA ILE A 329 21.84 18.53 -9.68
C ILE A 329 20.85 19.08 -8.65
N TRP A 330 21.30 19.40 -7.44
CA TRP A 330 20.46 19.95 -6.37
C TRP A 330 19.75 21.23 -6.79
N SER A 331 20.45 22.18 -7.42
CA SER A 331 19.87 23.44 -7.93
C SER A 331 18.70 23.24 -8.89
N THR A 332 18.68 22.12 -9.62
CA THR A 332 17.63 21.83 -10.60
C THR A 332 16.35 21.26 -9.96
N PHE A 333 16.47 20.62 -8.79
CA PHE A 333 15.38 19.88 -8.15
C PHE A 333 14.94 20.43 -6.77
N LEU A 334 15.74 21.26 -6.08
CA LEU A 334 15.40 21.81 -4.75
C LEU A 334 14.04 22.53 -4.71
N ASP A 335 13.70 23.25 -5.78
CA ASP A 335 12.43 23.97 -5.96
C ASP A 335 11.21 23.06 -6.22
N TRP A 336 11.43 21.76 -6.42
CA TRP A 336 10.37 20.76 -6.55
C TRP A 336 10.00 20.17 -5.19
N PHE A 337 10.87 20.31 -4.18
CA PHE A 337 10.76 19.56 -2.93
C PHE A 337 9.99 20.35 -1.87
N HIS A 338 8.73 19.96 -1.65
CA HIS A 338 7.81 20.60 -0.71
C HIS A 338 7.99 20.12 0.75
N THR A 339 9.24 19.99 1.17
CA THR A 339 9.70 19.60 2.50
C THR A 339 10.79 20.53 3.01
N LYS A 340 10.90 20.66 4.35
CA LYS A 340 11.97 21.39 5.05
C LYS A 340 13.26 20.57 5.18
N THR A 341 13.20 19.25 5.05
CA THR A 341 14.37 18.36 5.08
C THR A 341 14.39 17.49 3.83
N VAL A 342 15.56 17.42 3.17
CA VAL A 342 15.85 16.50 2.06
C VAL A 342 16.94 15.51 2.50
N HIS A 343 16.99 14.33 1.90
CA HIS A 343 18.08 13.38 2.12
C HIS A 343 19.12 13.53 1.01
N ILE A 344 20.41 13.50 1.35
CA ILE A 344 21.49 13.45 0.35
C ILE A 344 22.10 12.05 0.22
N GLY A 345 21.56 11.08 0.96
CA GLY A 345 22.09 9.72 0.98
C GLY A 345 23.37 9.64 1.79
N ALA A 346 24.46 9.38 1.07
CA ALA A 346 25.83 9.35 1.52
C ALA A 346 26.19 8.11 2.37
N ASP A 347 25.54 6.97 2.11
CA ASP A 347 25.92 5.65 2.63
C ASP A 347 27.08 4.98 1.84
N GLU A 348 27.58 3.87 2.41
CA GLU A 348 28.59 2.92 1.88
C GLU A 348 29.85 3.52 1.21
N TYR A 349 30.18 4.79 1.48
CA TYR A 349 31.30 5.47 0.83
C TYR A 349 32.66 5.12 1.47
N THR A 350 33.43 4.28 0.78
CA THR A 350 34.71 3.74 1.28
C THR A 350 35.94 4.66 1.15
N GLY A 351 35.75 5.92 0.74
CA GLY A 351 36.84 6.89 0.60
C GLY A 351 37.23 7.61 1.91
N PRO A 352 38.14 8.61 1.86
CA PRO A 352 38.61 9.29 3.06
C PRO A 352 37.52 10.09 3.79
N ALA A 353 37.31 9.78 5.08
CA ALA A 353 36.27 10.41 5.90
C ALA A 353 36.32 11.96 5.95
N ASN A 354 37.51 12.57 5.91
CA ASN A 354 37.65 14.03 5.86
C ASN A 354 37.09 14.64 4.57
N ASP A 355 37.30 13.98 3.42
CA ASP A 355 36.81 14.44 2.13
C ASP A 355 35.28 14.26 2.07
N TYR A 356 34.78 13.13 2.60
CA TYR A 356 33.35 12.85 2.77
C TYR A 356 32.66 13.90 3.67
N ASN A 357 33.21 14.17 4.86
CA ASN A 357 32.64 15.16 5.77
C ASN A 357 32.68 16.57 5.17
N THR A 358 33.69 16.87 4.34
CA THR A 358 33.76 18.12 3.58
C THR A 358 32.68 18.19 2.49
N PHE A 359 32.43 17.10 1.76
CA PHE A 359 31.36 16.98 0.78
C PHE A 359 29.97 17.19 1.42
N VAL A 360 29.67 16.46 2.50
CA VAL A 360 28.41 16.59 3.25
C VAL A 360 28.22 18.02 3.78
N ASN A 361 29.25 18.62 4.39
CA ASN A 361 29.18 19.99 4.90
C ASN A 361 29.00 21.03 3.77
N SER A 362 29.57 20.80 2.59
CA SER A 362 29.40 21.66 1.43
C SER A 362 27.96 21.62 0.92
N LEU A 363 27.40 20.42 0.72
CA LEU A 363 25.99 20.27 0.32
C LEU A 363 25.01 20.77 1.39
N SER A 364 25.32 20.57 2.68
CA SER A 364 24.54 21.13 3.80
C SER A 364 24.46 22.67 3.72
N SER A 365 25.60 23.31 3.47
CA SER A 365 25.69 24.77 3.29
C SER A 365 24.91 25.22 2.06
N TYR A 366 25.15 24.58 0.91
CA TYR A 366 24.52 24.91 -0.37
C TYR A 366 22.99 24.80 -0.30
N VAL A 367 22.47 23.67 0.16
CA VAL A 367 21.02 23.42 0.28
C VAL A 367 20.36 24.42 1.23
N ASN A 368 21.04 24.77 2.33
CA ASN A 368 20.53 25.74 3.29
C ASN A 368 20.52 27.17 2.71
N GLU A 369 21.60 27.61 2.08
CA GLU A 369 21.71 28.94 1.45
C GLU A 369 20.73 29.11 0.28
N ALA A 370 20.56 28.07 -0.55
CA ALA A 370 19.69 28.11 -1.72
C ALA A 370 18.19 28.04 -1.39
N SER A 371 17.80 27.33 -0.32
CA SER A 371 16.40 26.95 -0.09
C SER A 371 15.89 26.98 1.36
N ASN A 372 16.75 27.34 2.33
CA ASN A 372 16.47 27.30 3.77
C ASN A 372 16.00 25.91 4.27
N LYS A 373 16.38 24.84 3.56
CA LYS A 373 16.17 23.45 3.98
C LYS A 373 17.33 22.96 4.84
N SER A 374 17.11 21.90 5.59
CA SER A 374 18.17 21.07 6.20
C SER A 374 18.40 19.81 5.36
N ILE A 375 19.56 19.18 5.52
CA ILE A 375 19.84 17.86 4.95
C ILE A 375 19.81 16.76 6.01
N ARG A 376 19.57 15.53 5.54
CA ARG A 376 19.81 14.29 6.28
C ARG A 376 20.75 13.39 5.46
N ILE A 377 21.53 12.60 6.18
CA ILE A 377 22.42 11.56 5.65
C ILE A 377 22.12 10.23 6.32
N TRP A 378 22.52 9.13 5.69
CA TRP A 378 22.70 7.86 6.39
C TRP A 378 23.92 7.93 7.33
N GLY A 379 23.93 7.07 8.35
CA GLY A 379 25.12 6.85 9.18
C GLY A 379 26.25 6.20 8.36
N THR A 380 27.50 6.68 8.52
CA THR A 380 28.67 6.16 7.78
C THR A 380 29.98 6.52 8.47
N PHE A 381 30.19 7.80 8.82
CA PHE A 381 31.41 8.25 9.50
C PHE A 381 31.10 8.96 10.83
N PRO A 382 31.27 8.28 11.98
CA PRO A 382 31.22 8.86 13.31
C PRO A 382 32.04 10.14 13.48
N PRO A 383 31.57 11.10 14.31
CA PRO A 383 32.35 12.27 14.65
C PRO A 383 33.61 11.88 15.45
N ASN A 384 34.73 12.50 15.12
CA ASN A 384 36.03 12.24 15.72
C ASN A 384 36.71 13.54 16.13
N TYR A 385 37.25 13.59 17.34
CA TYR A 385 37.84 14.80 17.96
C TYR A 385 39.37 14.76 18.02
N THR A 386 40.01 13.92 17.20
CA THR A 386 41.45 13.97 16.94
C THR A 386 41.83 15.20 16.11
N GLU A 387 43.07 15.67 16.29
CA GLU A 387 43.57 16.84 15.57
C GLU A 387 43.61 16.59 14.04
N GLY A 388 43.00 17.48 13.27
CA GLY A 388 42.92 17.38 11.81
C GLY A 388 41.71 16.62 11.25
N TYR A 389 40.81 16.09 12.10
CA TYR A 389 39.54 15.53 11.66
C TYR A 389 38.47 16.61 11.45
N THR A 390 37.79 16.59 10.30
CA THR A 390 36.68 17.49 9.96
C THR A 390 35.38 16.81 10.31
N ASN A 391 34.61 17.34 11.26
CA ASN A 391 33.32 16.78 11.64
C ASN A 391 32.16 17.34 10.80
N ILE A 392 31.12 16.53 10.58
CA ILE A 392 29.86 16.96 9.97
C ILE A 392 29.18 17.98 10.89
N TYR A 393 28.50 18.98 10.33
CA TYR A 393 27.76 19.98 11.11
C TYR A 393 26.59 19.37 11.89
N LYS A 394 26.38 19.79 13.14
CA LYS A 394 25.33 19.26 14.03
C LYS A 394 23.89 19.61 13.62
N ASN A 395 23.70 20.46 12.60
CA ASN A 395 22.39 20.73 11.99
C ASN A 395 22.02 19.72 10.89
N VAL A 396 22.95 18.87 10.47
CA VAL A 396 22.66 17.66 9.68
C VAL A 396 22.09 16.61 10.63
N SER A 397 20.90 16.09 10.32
CA SER A 397 20.37 14.92 11.00
C SER A 397 20.99 13.65 10.41
N VAL A 398 21.22 12.63 11.24
CA VAL A 398 21.68 11.31 10.79
C VAL A 398 20.50 10.33 10.80
N GLN A 399 20.44 9.45 9.81
CA GLN A 399 19.57 8.28 9.80
C GLN A 399 20.45 7.05 10.03
N HIS A 400 20.47 6.55 11.26
CA HIS A 400 21.28 5.38 11.60
C HIS A 400 20.57 4.13 11.08
N TRP A 401 21.32 3.26 10.41
CA TRP A 401 20.79 2.04 9.80
C TRP A 401 21.46 0.75 10.30
N GLU A 402 22.76 0.77 10.60
CA GLU A 402 23.53 -0.45 10.80
C GLU A 402 24.70 -0.25 11.78
N TYR A 403 24.88 -1.23 12.66
CA TYR A 403 25.80 -1.19 13.79
C TYR A 403 27.25 -1.48 13.43
N PHE A 404 27.55 -1.99 12.22
CA PHE A 404 28.93 -2.11 11.76
C PHE A 404 29.51 -0.79 11.21
N GLU A 405 28.68 0.18 10.83
CA GLU A 405 29.10 1.52 10.42
C GLU A 405 29.31 2.43 11.64
N ASP A 406 28.30 2.53 12.52
CA ASP A 406 28.34 3.42 13.69
C ASP A 406 27.43 3.00 14.86
N ASP A 407 27.70 3.53 16.06
CA ASP A 407 26.77 3.42 17.20
C ASP A 407 25.93 4.71 17.36
N PRO A 408 24.59 4.64 17.21
CA PRO A 408 23.75 5.83 17.19
C PRO A 408 23.73 6.57 18.53
N TYR A 409 23.94 5.87 19.64
CA TYR A 409 23.89 6.45 20.97
C TYR A 409 25.23 7.09 21.34
N TYR A 410 26.32 6.33 21.25
CA TYR A 410 27.65 6.78 21.65
C TYR A 410 28.29 7.74 20.64
N ASP A 411 28.17 7.47 19.34
CA ASP A 411 28.84 8.28 18.31
C ASP A 411 28.04 9.55 17.99
N TYR A 412 26.72 9.48 17.87
CA TYR A 412 25.92 10.65 17.47
C TYR A 412 25.20 11.35 18.63
N ILE A 413 24.34 10.64 19.37
CA ILE A 413 23.44 11.28 20.36
C ILE A 413 24.22 11.90 21.52
N LEU A 414 25.18 11.19 22.12
CA LEU A 414 26.02 11.76 23.19
C LEU A 414 26.90 12.92 22.70
N ASN A 415 27.22 12.94 21.40
CA ASN A 415 27.94 14.03 20.76
C ASN A 415 27.03 15.16 20.26
N GLY A 416 25.71 15.09 20.48
CA GLY A 416 24.77 16.17 20.20
C GLY A 416 24.29 16.26 18.75
N TYR A 417 24.35 15.17 17.99
CA TYR A 417 23.69 15.02 16.69
C TYR A 417 22.26 14.51 16.89
N SER A 418 21.35 14.88 15.98
CA SER A 418 19.97 14.38 16.00
C SER A 418 19.83 13.16 15.09
N VAL A 419 19.22 12.09 15.59
CA VAL A 419 19.19 10.77 14.93
C VAL A 419 17.74 10.32 14.66
N VAL A 420 17.49 9.86 13.44
CA VAL A 420 16.34 9.01 13.08
C VAL A 420 16.81 7.56 13.15
N ASN A 421 16.01 6.71 13.78
CA ASN A 421 16.22 5.27 13.80
C ASN A 421 15.75 4.67 12.46
N SER A 422 16.58 3.86 11.83
CA SER A 422 16.27 3.04 10.66
C SER A 422 17.01 1.70 10.75
N ASP A 423 17.14 1.14 11.96
CA ASP A 423 17.84 -0.11 12.24
C ASP A 423 17.46 -1.27 11.27
N ASP A 424 18.49 -1.98 10.82
CA ASP A 424 18.49 -3.06 9.84
C ASP A 424 17.50 -4.19 10.13
N ALA A 425 17.16 -4.46 11.39
CA ALA A 425 16.23 -5.54 11.72
C ALA A 425 14.75 -5.17 11.47
N PHE A 426 14.47 -3.90 11.15
CA PHE A 426 13.22 -3.46 10.53
C PHE A 426 13.34 -3.25 9.01
N TYR A 427 14.53 -3.43 8.43
CA TYR A 427 14.67 -3.45 6.97
C TYR A 427 13.91 -4.60 6.35
N VAL A 428 13.48 -4.35 5.13
CA VAL A 428 12.92 -5.34 4.22
C VAL A 428 13.71 -5.29 2.93
N VAL A 429 14.23 -6.43 2.48
CA VAL A 429 14.66 -6.56 1.08
C VAL A 429 13.59 -7.30 0.31
N ASN A 430 13.04 -6.63 -0.69
CA ASN A 430 11.93 -7.12 -1.48
C ASN A 430 12.32 -8.39 -2.27
N LYS A 431 11.39 -9.34 -2.36
CA LYS A 431 11.54 -10.69 -2.94
C LYS A 431 12.58 -11.62 -2.30
N TYR A 432 13.84 -11.20 -2.20
CA TYR A 432 14.95 -12.09 -1.85
C TYR A 432 16.11 -11.29 -1.26
N SER A 433 16.69 -11.79 -0.17
CA SER A 433 18.03 -11.46 0.31
C SER A 433 18.63 -12.67 1.01
N GLY A 434 19.96 -12.73 1.06
CA GLY A 434 20.68 -13.71 1.88
C GLY A 434 20.71 -13.37 3.38
N SER A 435 20.46 -12.11 3.72
CA SER A 435 20.64 -11.56 5.08
C SER A 435 19.36 -10.95 5.66
N TYR A 436 18.55 -10.29 4.83
CA TYR A 436 17.40 -9.50 5.28
C TYR A 436 16.05 -10.18 5.00
N PRO A 437 15.02 -9.94 5.86
CA PRO A 437 13.70 -10.52 5.67
C PRO A 437 12.90 -9.83 4.55
N GLN A 438 11.87 -10.53 4.05
CA GLN A 438 10.96 -10.01 3.02
C GLN A 438 9.68 -9.37 3.62
N THR A 439 9.64 -9.23 4.95
CA THR A 439 8.55 -8.61 5.72
C THR A 439 9.10 -8.05 7.03
N VAL A 440 8.55 -6.94 7.51
CA VAL A 440 8.93 -6.32 8.79
C VAL A 440 8.77 -7.30 9.96
N ASN A 441 9.75 -7.34 10.86
CA ASN A 441 9.79 -8.26 11.99
C ASN A 441 8.82 -7.84 13.13
N LEU A 442 7.61 -8.41 13.14
CA LEU A 442 6.60 -8.16 14.19
C LEU A 442 7.09 -8.58 15.58
N THR A 443 7.88 -9.66 15.70
CA THR A 443 8.41 -10.14 16.98
C THR A 443 9.33 -9.10 17.63
N ARG A 444 10.28 -8.54 16.87
CA ARG A 444 11.15 -7.45 17.35
C ARG A 444 10.33 -6.24 17.79
N MET A 445 9.22 -5.96 17.12
CA MET A 445 8.40 -4.80 17.40
C MET A 445 7.53 -4.94 18.67
N PHE A 446 7.00 -6.13 18.95
CA PHE A 446 6.18 -6.37 20.15
C PHE A 446 6.99 -6.83 21.38
N HIS A 447 8.21 -7.35 21.20
CA HIS A 447 9.00 -7.94 22.29
C HIS A 447 10.47 -7.44 22.35
N GLY A 448 10.88 -6.54 21.47
CA GLY A 448 12.28 -6.05 21.35
C GLY A 448 12.63 -4.90 22.28
N ASN A 449 12.20 -4.95 23.55
CA ASN A 449 12.66 -4.01 24.57
C ASN A 449 13.70 -4.68 25.48
N PRO A 450 14.97 -4.26 25.47
CA PRO A 450 16.01 -4.88 26.32
C PRO A 450 15.85 -4.57 27.82
N SER A 451 14.92 -3.69 28.20
CA SER A 451 14.70 -3.26 29.58
C SER A 451 13.57 -4.03 30.29
N ASP A 452 12.79 -4.81 29.55
CA ASP A 452 11.57 -5.48 30.01
C ASP A 452 11.37 -6.78 29.22
N GLU A 453 11.34 -7.92 29.91
CA GLU A 453 11.23 -9.23 29.26
C GLU A 453 9.81 -9.37 28.66
N ASN A 454 9.71 -9.32 27.32
CA ASN A 454 8.48 -9.12 26.52
C ASN A 454 7.94 -7.67 26.47
N GLY A 455 8.79 -6.67 26.69
CA GLY A 455 8.42 -5.27 26.56
C GLY A 455 8.30 -4.81 25.10
N LEU A 456 7.42 -3.83 24.87
CA LEU A 456 7.19 -3.23 23.56
C LEU A 456 8.41 -2.40 23.10
N TRP A 457 8.80 -2.55 21.83
CA TRP A 457 9.83 -1.71 21.20
C TRP A 457 9.29 -0.29 20.91
N TYR A 458 10.18 0.69 20.86
CA TYR A 458 9.88 2.10 20.52
C TYR A 458 11.07 2.74 19.78
N PRO A 459 10.87 3.83 19.00
CA PRO A 459 11.93 4.51 18.23
C PRO A 459 13.23 4.87 18.97
N TYR A 460 13.19 5.07 20.29
CA TYR A 460 14.40 5.34 21.08
C TYR A 460 15.27 4.11 21.34
N ILE A 461 14.79 2.91 20.99
CA ILE A 461 15.49 1.65 21.16
C ILE A 461 16.16 1.29 19.84
N PHE A 462 17.46 1.52 19.77
CA PHE A 462 18.33 1.11 18.67
C PHE A 462 18.86 -0.30 18.96
N ASN A 463 19.50 -0.52 20.11
CA ASN A 463 20.04 -1.82 20.50
C ASN A 463 18.99 -2.65 21.28
N ILE A 464 18.46 -3.72 20.68
CA ILE A 464 17.49 -4.62 21.36
C ILE A 464 18.12 -5.64 22.32
N ASN A 465 19.44 -5.76 22.33
CA ASN A 465 20.18 -6.75 23.13
C ASN A 465 20.76 -6.15 24.42
N ASN A 466 20.97 -4.83 24.48
CA ASN A 466 21.52 -4.14 25.65
C ASN A 466 20.79 -2.82 25.95
N SER A 467 20.15 -2.74 27.12
CA SER A 467 19.39 -1.56 27.55
C SER A 467 20.27 -0.35 27.90
N THR A 468 21.58 -0.55 28.13
CA THR A 468 22.52 0.57 28.39
C THR A 468 22.94 1.31 27.13
N ASP A 469 22.84 0.69 25.96
CA ASP A 469 23.26 1.25 24.67
C ASP A 469 22.11 1.96 23.96
N ASN A 470 21.20 2.56 24.75
CA ASN A 470 20.02 3.25 24.26
C ASN A 470 19.85 4.60 24.99
N PRO A 471 19.45 5.67 24.28
CA PRO A 471 19.06 6.93 24.92
C PRO A 471 17.80 6.75 25.78
N SER A 472 17.54 7.67 26.71
CA SER A 472 16.24 7.71 27.39
C SER A 472 15.10 8.01 26.41
N ARG A 473 13.89 7.47 26.65
CA ARG A 473 12.66 7.78 25.88
C ARG A 473 12.40 9.29 25.69
N SER A 474 12.83 10.12 26.64
CA SER A 474 12.69 11.58 26.62
C SER A 474 13.88 12.33 26.02
N ASN A 475 14.79 11.66 25.31
CA ASN A 475 15.93 12.32 24.67
C ASN A 475 15.47 13.06 23.41
N ALA A 476 15.59 14.39 23.43
CA ALA A 476 15.14 15.27 22.35
C ALA A 476 15.90 15.08 21.01
N LEU A 477 17.07 14.43 21.03
CA LEU A 477 17.86 14.14 19.82
C LEU A 477 17.36 12.91 19.05
N VAL A 478 16.51 12.07 19.66
CA VAL A 478 15.79 11.02 18.92
C VAL A 478 14.63 11.68 18.17
N LEU A 479 14.74 11.72 16.84
CA LEU A 479 13.73 12.36 15.98
C LEU A 479 12.52 11.44 15.72
N GLY A 480 12.73 10.13 15.78
CA GLY A 480 11.73 9.09 15.54
C GLY A 480 12.30 7.93 14.73
N GLU A 481 11.48 7.27 13.91
CA GLU A 481 11.89 6.09 13.15
C GLU A 481 11.27 6.04 11.74
N ILE A 482 12.04 5.48 10.80
CA ILE A 482 11.69 5.22 9.40
C ILE A 482 12.15 3.82 9.02
N GLY A 483 11.22 2.90 8.75
CA GLY A 483 11.54 1.54 8.31
C GLY A 483 11.80 1.49 6.80
N ALA A 484 12.92 0.91 6.36
CA ALA A 484 13.29 0.87 4.94
C ALA A 484 12.78 -0.37 4.20
N LEU A 485 12.54 -0.21 2.90
CA LEU A 485 12.39 -1.31 1.95
C LEU A 485 13.28 -1.08 0.74
N TRP A 486 14.22 -2.01 0.55
CA TRP A 486 15.21 -2.01 -0.51
C TRP A 486 14.85 -3.02 -1.62
N ASN A 487 15.30 -2.72 -2.84
CA ASN A 487 15.11 -3.53 -4.03
C ASN A 487 16.48 -3.94 -4.63
N ASP A 488 17.37 -4.45 -3.78
CA ASP A 488 18.80 -4.77 -4.04
C ASP A 488 19.06 -5.39 -5.42
N TYR A 489 18.22 -6.36 -5.82
CA TYR A 489 18.38 -7.14 -7.03
C TYR A 489 17.58 -6.62 -8.24
N GLY A 490 17.03 -5.42 -8.15
CA GLY A 490 16.56 -4.64 -9.29
C GLY A 490 15.12 -4.89 -9.76
N PRO A 491 14.75 -4.28 -10.90
CA PRO A 491 13.36 -4.15 -11.31
C PRO A 491 12.74 -5.46 -11.82
N ASN A 492 13.54 -6.47 -12.16
CA ASN A 492 13.02 -7.77 -12.61
C ASN A 492 12.86 -8.78 -11.47
N ALA A 493 13.40 -8.48 -10.28
CA ALA A 493 13.29 -9.34 -9.11
C ALA A 493 11.88 -9.36 -8.52
N SER A 494 11.06 -8.32 -8.72
CA SER A 494 9.70 -8.22 -8.17
C SER A 494 8.75 -7.51 -9.14
N VAL A 495 7.46 -7.43 -8.79
CA VAL A 495 6.56 -6.41 -9.33
C VAL A 495 6.25 -5.35 -8.27
N TYR A 496 5.87 -4.14 -8.68
CA TYR A 496 5.78 -2.99 -7.78
C TYR A 496 4.79 -3.21 -6.62
N SER A 497 3.73 -3.99 -6.84
CA SER A 497 2.75 -4.31 -5.81
C SER A 497 3.33 -5.16 -4.67
N GLU A 498 4.41 -5.92 -4.89
CA GLU A 498 5.02 -6.77 -3.86
C GLU A 498 5.62 -5.98 -2.70
N ALA A 499 6.12 -4.76 -2.96
CA ALA A 499 6.57 -3.85 -1.90
C ALA A 499 5.46 -3.50 -0.90
N TYR A 500 4.22 -3.32 -1.37
CA TYR A 500 3.07 -3.16 -0.48
C TYR A 500 2.82 -4.41 0.36
N TYR A 501 2.86 -5.62 -0.22
CA TYR A 501 2.58 -6.85 0.54
C TYR A 501 3.64 -7.15 1.61
N ALA A 502 4.90 -6.79 1.37
CA ALA A 502 5.98 -6.86 2.35
C ALA A 502 5.72 -5.96 3.59
N TRP A 503 5.02 -4.84 3.37
CA TRP A 503 4.69 -3.83 4.37
C TRP A 503 3.27 -3.90 4.94
N ARG A 504 2.35 -4.63 4.29
CA ARG A 504 0.92 -4.64 4.57
C ARG A 504 0.58 -4.88 6.04
N GLN A 505 1.34 -5.72 6.75
CA GLN A 505 1.19 -5.89 8.20
C GLN A 505 2.24 -5.10 9.01
N GLY A 506 3.44 -4.90 8.46
CA GLY A 506 4.54 -4.21 9.14
C GLY A 506 4.29 -2.74 9.43
N ILE A 507 3.83 -1.99 8.43
CA ILE A 507 3.57 -0.54 8.52
C ILE A 507 2.58 -0.19 9.66
N PRO A 508 1.37 -0.79 9.72
CA PRO A 508 0.42 -0.50 10.79
C PRO A 508 0.97 -0.87 12.16
N ALA A 509 1.72 -1.98 12.23
CA ALA A 509 2.31 -2.44 13.47
C ALA A 509 3.32 -1.41 14.00
N LEU A 510 4.26 -0.97 13.14
CA LEU A 510 5.28 0.05 13.46
C LEU A 510 4.63 1.36 13.85
N ALA A 511 3.57 1.77 13.14
CA ALA A 511 2.88 3.04 13.37
C ALA A 511 2.37 3.23 14.81
N ASP A 512 1.92 2.16 15.50
CA ASP A 512 1.56 2.26 16.92
C ASP A 512 2.78 2.64 17.79
N LYS A 513 3.94 2.01 17.55
CA LYS A 513 5.18 2.25 18.32
C LYS A 513 5.86 3.55 17.94
N GLN A 514 5.85 3.92 16.67
CA GLN A 514 6.30 5.21 16.15
C GLN A 514 5.51 6.39 16.74
N TRP A 515 4.20 6.22 16.96
CA TRP A 515 3.39 7.21 17.69
C TRP A 515 3.66 7.17 19.20
N GLY A 516 4.07 6.03 19.74
CA GLY A 516 4.29 5.81 21.18
C GLY A 516 3.08 5.21 21.90
N GLY A 517 2.18 4.57 21.16
CA GLY A 517 1.10 3.72 21.67
C GLY A 517 1.60 2.39 22.24
N ASN A 518 0.69 1.65 22.87
CA ASN A 518 0.97 0.43 23.63
C ASN A 518 0.12 -0.78 23.22
N LEU A 519 -0.23 -0.89 21.93
CA LEU A 519 -0.97 -2.03 21.39
C LEU A 519 -0.14 -3.32 21.52
N THR A 520 -0.74 -4.38 22.06
CA THR A 520 -0.07 -5.69 22.15
C THR A 520 -0.18 -6.47 20.85
N GLU A 521 0.67 -7.49 20.67
CA GLU A 521 0.59 -8.42 19.54
C GLU A 521 -0.78 -9.12 19.46
N THR A 522 -1.32 -9.50 20.62
CA THR A 522 -2.63 -10.16 20.75
C THR A 522 -3.81 -9.26 20.38
N GLU A 523 -3.69 -7.94 20.52
CA GLU A 523 -4.68 -6.97 20.05
C GLU A 523 -4.48 -6.59 18.58
N PHE A 524 -3.24 -6.58 18.08
CA PHE A 524 -2.90 -6.09 16.75
C PHE A 524 -3.64 -6.82 15.63
N SER A 525 -3.58 -8.15 15.58
CA SER A 525 -4.19 -8.93 14.50
C SER A 525 -5.72 -8.73 14.37
N PRO A 526 -6.54 -8.84 15.45
CA PRO A 526 -7.99 -8.57 15.36
C PRO A 526 -8.34 -7.10 15.11
N VAL A 527 -7.48 -6.14 15.50
CA VAL A 527 -7.69 -4.71 15.20
C VAL A 527 -7.38 -4.42 13.73
N PHE A 528 -6.19 -4.82 13.26
CA PHE A 528 -5.77 -4.59 11.88
C PHE A 528 -6.71 -5.26 10.87
N SER A 529 -7.12 -6.50 11.09
CA SER A 529 -8.04 -7.21 10.19
C SER A 529 -9.41 -6.55 10.03
N GLN A 530 -9.90 -5.83 11.05
CA GLN A 530 -11.12 -5.02 10.97
C GLN A 530 -10.88 -3.67 10.29
N LEU A 531 -9.78 -2.98 10.61
CA LEU A 531 -9.46 -1.66 10.05
C LEU A 531 -9.06 -1.70 8.57
N HIS A 532 -8.35 -2.75 8.17
CA HIS A 532 -7.62 -2.83 6.91
C HIS A 532 -8.49 -2.59 5.66
N GLY A 533 -9.70 -3.17 5.62
CA GLY A 533 -10.63 -3.00 4.49
C GLY A 533 -11.32 -1.64 4.42
N PHE A 534 -11.08 -0.74 5.38
CA PHE A 534 -11.76 0.55 5.53
C PHE A 534 -10.81 1.75 5.39
N ILE A 535 -9.55 1.52 4.99
CA ILE A 535 -8.54 2.55 4.77
C ILE A 535 -8.93 3.35 3.51
N PRO A 536 -9.27 4.65 3.62
CA PRO A 536 -9.84 5.43 2.53
C PRO A 536 -8.82 5.84 1.46
N ALA A 537 -9.29 6.06 0.24
CA ALA A 537 -8.56 6.59 -0.91
C ALA A 537 -7.23 5.88 -1.20
N GLN A 538 -7.28 4.55 -1.20
CA GLN A 538 -6.27 3.67 -1.77
C GLN A 538 -6.92 2.36 -2.22
N ASN A 539 -6.30 1.62 -3.13
CA ASN A 539 -6.68 0.22 -3.37
C ASN A 539 -5.44 -0.64 -3.64
N LEU A 540 -4.53 -0.68 -2.67
CA LEU A 540 -3.24 -1.37 -2.76
C LEU A 540 -3.38 -2.89 -2.90
N ASP A 541 -4.42 -3.48 -2.30
CA ASP A 541 -4.77 -4.89 -2.51
C ASP A 541 -5.38 -5.18 -3.90
N ARG A 542 -5.69 -4.14 -4.69
CA ARG A 542 -6.50 -4.24 -5.92
C ARG A 542 -7.77 -5.07 -5.68
N SER A 543 -8.41 -4.80 -4.54
CA SER A 543 -9.65 -5.42 -4.11
C SER A 543 -10.81 -5.00 -5.01
N ILE A 544 -11.80 -5.86 -5.16
CA ILE A 544 -13.01 -5.59 -5.96
C ILE A 544 -14.21 -6.04 -5.12
N PRO A 545 -15.15 -5.14 -4.76
CA PRO A 545 -16.34 -5.51 -4.01
C PRO A 545 -17.13 -6.61 -4.73
N SER A 546 -17.47 -7.68 -4.01
CA SER A 546 -18.26 -8.79 -4.56
C SER A 546 -19.28 -9.32 -3.56
N LYS A 547 -20.49 -9.57 -4.05
CA LYS A 547 -21.61 -10.18 -3.33
C LYS A 547 -21.59 -11.72 -3.41
N SER A 548 -20.71 -12.29 -4.25
CA SER A 548 -20.61 -13.73 -4.49
C SER A 548 -19.14 -14.19 -4.59
N PRO A 549 -18.85 -15.50 -4.55
CA PRO A 549 -17.51 -16.02 -4.83
C PRO A 549 -17.00 -15.73 -6.25
N SER A 550 -17.89 -15.38 -7.19
CA SER A 550 -17.54 -14.89 -8.52
C SER A 550 -17.61 -13.36 -8.53
N ILE A 551 -16.52 -12.69 -8.91
CA ILE A 551 -16.44 -11.23 -9.06
C ILE A 551 -17.14 -10.78 -10.36
N VAL A 552 -16.90 -11.50 -11.44
CA VAL A 552 -17.58 -11.31 -12.73
C VAL A 552 -17.87 -12.65 -13.38
N GLN A 553 -18.98 -12.72 -14.12
CA GLN A 553 -19.30 -13.86 -14.98
C GLN A 553 -19.94 -13.37 -16.29
N TYR A 554 -19.11 -13.01 -17.28
CA TYR A 554 -19.64 -12.52 -18.56
C TYR A 554 -20.28 -13.63 -19.37
N SER A 555 -21.51 -13.37 -19.83
CA SER A 555 -22.30 -14.29 -20.63
C SER A 555 -22.51 -13.78 -22.06
N ILE A 556 -21.73 -14.24 -23.05
CA ILE A 556 -21.89 -13.89 -24.48
C ILE A 556 -23.04 -14.70 -25.11
N SER A 557 -24.25 -14.12 -25.18
CA SER A 557 -25.38 -14.67 -25.92
C SER A 557 -26.25 -13.54 -26.49
N SER A 558 -27.05 -13.82 -27.53
CA SER A 558 -28.02 -12.85 -28.04
C SER A 558 -29.07 -12.43 -26.99
N SER A 559 -29.35 -13.28 -26.01
CA SER A 559 -30.27 -13.01 -24.89
C SER A 559 -29.68 -12.19 -23.74
N SER A 560 -28.35 -12.06 -23.68
CA SER A 560 -27.62 -11.35 -22.60
C SER A 560 -26.92 -10.09 -23.11
N THR A 561 -27.31 -9.62 -24.29
CA THR A 561 -26.81 -8.39 -24.90
C THR A 561 -27.90 -7.36 -25.06
N SER A 562 -27.57 -6.10 -24.81
CA SER A 562 -28.40 -4.95 -25.16
C SER A 562 -27.63 -4.05 -26.13
N ARG A 563 -28.33 -3.55 -27.16
CA ARG A 563 -27.77 -2.57 -28.10
C ARG A 563 -28.04 -1.17 -27.59
N SER A 564 -26.97 -0.42 -27.43
CA SER A 564 -27.01 1.03 -27.27
C SER A 564 -27.44 1.72 -28.59
N ASN A 565 -27.75 3.01 -28.53
CA ASN A 565 -27.81 3.87 -29.73
C ASN A 565 -26.40 4.17 -30.29
N THR A 566 -25.32 3.74 -29.62
CA THR A 566 -23.93 3.77 -30.11
C THR A 566 -23.58 2.47 -30.82
N THR A 567 -22.42 2.43 -31.49
CA THR A 567 -21.90 1.23 -32.18
C THR A 567 -21.38 0.12 -31.23
N GLN A 568 -21.71 0.20 -29.94
CA GLN A 568 -21.29 -0.75 -28.91
C GLN A 568 -22.47 -1.60 -28.42
N THR A 569 -22.15 -2.83 -28.05
CA THR A 569 -23.06 -3.78 -27.41
C THR A 569 -22.66 -3.96 -25.96
N THR A 570 -23.61 -3.87 -25.03
CA THR A 570 -23.38 -4.18 -23.61
C THR A 570 -23.58 -5.68 -23.37
N ILE A 571 -22.67 -6.31 -22.62
CA ILE A 571 -22.75 -7.71 -22.18
C ILE A 571 -22.90 -7.70 -20.66
N HIS A 572 -24.04 -8.21 -20.19
CA HIS A 572 -24.37 -8.18 -18.77
C HIS A 572 -23.54 -9.17 -17.94
N ASP A 573 -23.17 -8.75 -16.73
CA ASP A 573 -22.48 -9.56 -15.74
C ASP A 573 -23.46 -10.50 -14.99
N ALA A 574 -23.28 -11.81 -15.18
CA ALA A 574 -24.12 -12.83 -14.55
C ALA A 574 -23.74 -13.15 -13.09
N SER A 575 -22.70 -12.55 -12.52
CA SER A 575 -22.28 -12.79 -11.14
C SER A 575 -23.20 -12.15 -10.08
N GLY A 576 -24.04 -11.19 -10.50
CA GLY A 576 -24.90 -10.40 -9.61
C GLY A 576 -24.22 -9.16 -9.01
N ASN A 577 -22.97 -8.89 -9.38
CA ASN A 577 -22.26 -7.68 -8.95
C ASN A 577 -22.63 -6.46 -9.80
N GLY A 578 -22.86 -6.64 -11.10
CA GLY A 578 -23.32 -5.58 -12.02
C GLY A 578 -22.16 -4.87 -12.74
N TYR A 579 -21.03 -5.55 -12.88
CA TYR A 579 -19.87 -5.04 -13.63
C TYR A 579 -20.07 -5.30 -15.13
N ASP A 580 -21.09 -4.72 -15.75
CA ASP A 580 -21.41 -4.97 -17.17
C ASP A 580 -20.28 -4.50 -18.10
N ALA A 581 -19.97 -5.30 -19.12
CA ALA A 581 -18.90 -5.02 -20.09
C ALA A 581 -19.44 -4.39 -21.38
N GLU A 582 -18.60 -3.64 -22.07
CA GLU A 582 -18.87 -3.06 -23.39
C GLU A 582 -18.05 -3.77 -24.48
N THR A 583 -18.63 -3.97 -25.66
CA THR A 583 -17.87 -4.49 -26.81
C THR A 583 -18.27 -3.87 -28.14
N SER A 584 -17.27 -3.67 -28.99
CA SER A 584 -17.42 -3.37 -30.42
C SER A 584 -17.22 -4.59 -31.32
N CYS A 585 -16.89 -5.76 -30.74
CA CYS A 585 -16.66 -6.99 -31.50
C CYS A 585 -17.97 -7.61 -31.99
N SER A 586 -17.93 -8.22 -33.17
CA SER A 586 -19.09 -8.90 -33.74
C SER A 586 -19.40 -10.18 -32.96
N LEU A 587 -20.60 -10.27 -32.39
CA LEU A 587 -21.18 -11.55 -31.97
C LEU A 587 -21.49 -12.38 -33.21
N ALA A 588 -21.03 -13.64 -33.20
CA ALA A 588 -21.33 -14.61 -34.25
C ALA A 588 -22.46 -15.56 -33.84
N ASP A 589 -23.12 -16.15 -34.84
CA ASP A 589 -24.16 -17.17 -34.66
C ASP A 589 -23.57 -18.40 -33.96
N GLY A 590 -23.78 -18.47 -32.64
CA GLY A 590 -23.22 -19.55 -31.82
C GLY A 590 -22.66 -19.18 -30.44
N GLY A 591 -22.76 -17.91 -30.03
CA GLY A 591 -22.44 -17.47 -28.65
C GLY A 591 -20.96 -17.18 -28.39
N PHE A 592 -20.27 -16.57 -29.34
CA PHE A 592 -18.85 -16.19 -29.22
C PHE A 592 -18.62 -14.80 -29.85
N LEU A 593 -17.61 -14.08 -29.34
CA LEU A 593 -17.14 -12.81 -29.91
C LEU A 593 -15.94 -13.07 -30.82
N ALA A 594 -16.01 -12.61 -32.06
CA ALA A 594 -14.85 -12.65 -32.95
C ALA A 594 -13.87 -11.51 -32.58
N ILE A 595 -12.68 -11.86 -32.10
CA ILE A 595 -11.64 -10.93 -31.67
C ILE A 595 -10.68 -10.67 -32.83
N ASN A 596 -10.39 -9.38 -33.05
CA ASN A 596 -9.39 -8.89 -33.99
C ASN A 596 -9.00 -7.45 -33.59
N PRO A 597 -7.91 -6.86 -34.13
CA PRO A 597 -7.45 -5.55 -33.68
C PRO A 597 -8.42 -4.37 -33.89
N SER A 598 -9.41 -4.49 -34.78
CA SER A 598 -10.38 -3.41 -35.02
C SER A 598 -11.54 -3.37 -34.02
N CYS A 599 -11.59 -4.30 -33.04
CA CYS A 599 -12.64 -4.36 -32.04
C CYS A 599 -12.09 -4.67 -30.64
N SER A 600 -12.84 -4.31 -29.60
CA SER A 600 -12.50 -4.61 -28.20
C SER A 600 -13.68 -5.19 -27.43
N PHE A 601 -13.36 -5.92 -26.38
CA PHE A 601 -14.25 -6.26 -25.26
C PHE A 601 -13.61 -5.67 -24.00
N THR A 602 -14.32 -4.77 -23.32
CA THR A 602 -13.78 -3.95 -22.22
C THR A 602 -14.69 -4.05 -21.00
N THR A 603 -14.10 -4.37 -19.85
CA THR A 603 -14.79 -4.42 -18.55
C THR A 603 -14.62 -3.08 -17.81
N PRO A 604 -15.46 -2.77 -16.80
CA PRO A 604 -15.25 -1.60 -15.95
C PRO A 604 -14.10 -1.81 -14.95
N LEU A 605 -13.63 -3.05 -14.78
CA LEU A 605 -12.55 -3.43 -13.87
C LEU A 605 -11.18 -3.20 -14.52
N SER A 606 -10.12 -3.11 -13.72
CA SER A 606 -8.75 -2.94 -14.23
C SER A 606 -7.87 -4.14 -13.92
N SER A 607 -7.68 -4.42 -12.62
CA SER A 607 -6.92 -5.57 -12.13
C SER A 607 -7.53 -6.16 -10.86
N LYS A 608 -7.20 -7.41 -10.52
CA LYS A 608 -7.48 -8.01 -9.19
C LYS A 608 -6.21 -8.52 -8.53
N GLY A 609 -5.93 -8.05 -7.33
CA GLY A 609 -4.79 -8.48 -6.54
C GLY A 609 -5.07 -9.73 -5.72
N ARG A 610 -4.11 -10.67 -5.76
CA ARG A 610 -4.01 -11.94 -4.98
C ARG A 610 -5.23 -12.88 -4.98
N ASN A 611 -4.98 -14.13 -4.63
CA ASN A 611 -5.99 -15.15 -4.30
C ASN A 611 -7.16 -15.26 -5.30
N TYR A 612 -6.85 -15.14 -6.60
CA TYR A 612 -7.83 -15.08 -7.68
C TYR A 612 -7.74 -16.31 -8.59
N THR A 613 -8.78 -16.54 -9.39
CA THR A 613 -8.71 -17.38 -10.59
C THR A 613 -9.41 -16.67 -11.74
N LEU A 614 -8.64 -16.18 -12.71
CA LEU A 614 -9.11 -15.65 -13.98
C LEU A 614 -9.20 -16.78 -14.99
N THR A 615 -10.39 -17.06 -15.51
CA THR A 615 -10.60 -18.07 -16.57
C THR A 615 -11.09 -17.42 -17.86
N LEU A 616 -10.41 -17.73 -18.96
CA LEU A 616 -10.73 -17.30 -20.33
C LEU A 616 -10.93 -18.54 -21.21
N SER A 617 -12.13 -18.71 -21.76
CA SER A 617 -12.38 -19.72 -22.81
C SER A 617 -12.20 -19.08 -24.18
N LEU A 618 -11.25 -19.56 -24.99
CA LEU A 618 -10.88 -18.88 -26.24
C LEU A 618 -10.35 -19.82 -27.35
N VAL A 619 -10.31 -19.30 -28.57
CA VAL A 619 -9.54 -19.84 -29.71
C VAL A 619 -8.63 -18.73 -30.22
N VAL A 620 -7.30 -18.90 -30.14
CA VAL A 620 -6.37 -18.06 -30.91
C VAL A 620 -6.25 -18.67 -32.31
N LYS A 621 -6.69 -17.96 -33.35
CA LYS A 621 -6.58 -18.45 -34.75
C LYS A 621 -5.22 -18.14 -35.34
N GLU A 622 -4.75 -16.91 -35.15
CA GLU A 622 -3.52 -16.40 -35.74
C GLU A 622 -2.87 -15.37 -34.81
N LEU A 623 -1.54 -15.43 -34.70
CA LEU A 623 -0.72 -14.37 -34.12
C LEU A 623 -0.20 -13.50 -35.25
N GLN A 624 -0.60 -12.24 -35.26
CA GLN A 624 -0.14 -11.23 -36.23
C GLN A 624 1.24 -10.71 -35.84
N ASP A 625 1.49 -10.57 -34.54
CA ASP A 625 2.82 -10.37 -33.97
C ASP A 625 3.08 -11.46 -32.90
N PRO A 626 3.90 -12.49 -33.20
CA PRO A 626 4.21 -13.55 -32.24
C PRO A 626 5.17 -13.11 -31.11
N THR A 627 5.60 -11.85 -31.10
CA THR A 627 6.38 -11.22 -30.02
C THR A 627 5.55 -10.26 -29.17
N ASN A 628 4.39 -9.81 -29.66
CA ASN A 628 3.57 -8.78 -29.02
C ASN A 628 2.05 -9.04 -29.15
N ALA A 629 1.60 -10.26 -28.84
CA ALA A 629 0.17 -10.58 -28.81
C ALA A 629 -0.41 -10.52 -27.38
N THR A 630 -1.22 -9.50 -27.08
CA THR A 630 -1.90 -9.33 -25.79
C THR A 630 -3.28 -9.98 -25.80
N ILE A 631 -3.45 -11.00 -24.97
CA ILE A 631 -4.70 -11.74 -24.77
C ILE A 631 -5.69 -10.92 -23.93
N ILE A 632 -5.23 -10.39 -22.79
CA ILE A 632 -6.00 -9.47 -21.93
C ILE A 632 -5.06 -8.51 -21.20
N SER A 633 -5.41 -7.23 -21.11
CA SER A 633 -4.65 -6.21 -20.37
C SER A 633 -5.37 -5.74 -19.10
N GLY A 634 -4.61 -5.20 -18.16
CA GLY A 634 -5.05 -4.48 -16.96
C GLY A 634 -4.07 -3.35 -16.63
N SER A 635 -4.25 -2.64 -15.50
CA SER A 635 -3.33 -1.57 -15.06
C SER A 635 -2.02 -2.09 -14.49
N ASP A 636 -2.02 -3.30 -13.93
CA ASP A 636 -0.90 -3.84 -13.15
C ASP A 636 -0.12 -4.91 -13.94
N SER A 637 -0.77 -5.55 -14.89
CA SER A 637 -0.18 -6.57 -15.75
C SER A 637 -0.91 -6.68 -17.11
N SER A 638 -0.35 -7.47 -18.02
CA SER A 638 -1.01 -7.94 -19.24
C SER A 638 -0.65 -9.40 -19.50
N LEU A 639 -1.65 -10.20 -19.85
CA LEU A 639 -1.47 -11.59 -20.27
C LEU A 639 -1.25 -11.63 -21.78
N MET A 640 -0.14 -12.22 -22.20
CA MET A 640 0.36 -12.20 -23.57
C MET A 640 0.74 -13.61 -24.05
N LEU A 641 0.90 -13.76 -25.37
CA LEU A 641 1.37 -14.98 -26.03
C LEU A 641 2.57 -14.64 -26.92
N THR A 642 3.80 -14.82 -26.41
CA THR A 642 5.02 -14.26 -27.04
C THR A 642 6.18 -15.27 -27.27
N PRO A 643 6.03 -16.36 -28.05
CA PRO A 643 4.79 -17.04 -28.41
C PRO A 643 4.27 -17.94 -27.26
N ASN A 644 4.99 -18.00 -26.14
CA ASN A 644 4.59 -18.71 -24.92
C ASN A 644 3.73 -17.82 -24.03
N ILE A 645 2.95 -18.45 -23.14
CA ILE A 645 2.13 -17.77 -22.15
C ILE A 645 3.06 -16.92 -21.28
N THR A 646 2.81 -15.60 -21.27
CA THR A 646 3.68 -14.62 -20.64
C THR A 646 2.82 -13.61 -19.89
N LEU A 647 3.18 -13.29 -18.65
CA LEU A 647 2.66 -12.11 -17.96
C LEU A 647 3.68 -10.99 -18.10
N PHE A 648 3.25 -9.84 -18.63
CA PHE A 648 4.02 -8.61 -18.64
C PHE A 648 3.59 -7.74 -17.46
N ALA A 649 4.49 -7.40 -16.56
CA ALA A 649 4.22 -6.60 -15.36
C ALA A 649 5.48 -5.85 -14.91
N SER A 650 5.34 -4.64 -14.35
CA SER A 650 6.47 -3.75 -13.99
C SER A 650 7.52 -3.51 -15.11
N GLY A 651 7.13 -3.65 -16.39
CA GLY A 651 8.08 -3.55 -17.51
C GLY A 651 8.85 -4.84 -17.85
N ASN A 652 8.60 -5.94 -17.13
CA ASN A 652 9.28 -7.23 -17.29
C ASN A 652 8.35 -8.30 -17.87
N TYR A 653 8.94 -9.28 -18.57
CA TYR A 653 8.24 -10.44 -19.14
C TYR A 653 8.50 -11.70 -18.31
N TYR A 654 7.47 -12.21 -17.63
CA TYR A 654 7.50 -13.48 -16.89
C TYR A 654 6.89 -14.56 -17.78
N ARG A 655 7.74 -15.41 -18.38
CA ARG A 655 7.38 -16.33 -19.46
C ARG A 655 7.41 -17.78 -19.02
N LEU A 656 6.38 -18.53 -19.39
CA LEU A 656 6.26 -19.97 -19.15
C LEU A 656 6.86 -20.80 -20.30
N ASN A 657 7.02 -22.11 -20.07
CA ASN A 657 7.45 -23.05 -21.12
C ASN A 657 6.29 -23.50 -22.03
N SER A 658 5.04 -23.25 -21.63
CA SER A 658 3.83 -23.58 -22.39
C SER A 658 3.36 -22.43 -23.30
N SER A 659 2.68 -22.81 -24.37
CA SER A 659 1.97 -21.92 -25.31
C SER A 659 0.53 -22.44 -25.50
N LEU A 660 -0.28 -21.72 -26.28
CA LEU A 660 -1.65 -22.12 -26.61
C LEU A 660 -1.68 -22.77 -28.01
N PRO A 661 -2.38 -23.91 -28.19
CA PRO A 661 -2.55 -24.52 -29.50
C PRO A 661 -3.43 -23.66 -30.40
N LEU A 662 -2.84 -23.09 -31.46
CA LEU A 662 -3.56 -22.28 -32.43
C LEU A 662 -4.67 -23.09 -33.14
N GLY A 663 -5.80 -22.43 -33.39
CA GLY A 663 -6.99 -23.01 -34.03
C GLY A 663 -7.79 -23.99 -33.17
N LYS A 664 -7.38 -24.28 -31.93
CA LYS A 664 -8.14 -25.13 -30.99
C LYS A 664 -8.87 -24.30 -29.92
N PRO A 665 -10.03 -24.76 -29.43
CA PRO A 665 -10.66 -24.23 -28.23
C PRO A 665 -9.88 -24.65 -26.98
N VAL A 666 -9.58 -23.69 -26.09
CA VAL A 666 -8.89 -23.91 -24.82
C VAL A 666 -9.54 -23.12 -23.69
N ASP A 667 -9.50 -23.69 -22.49
CA ASP A 667 -9.74 -22.94 -21.25
C ASP A 667 -8.37 -22.59 -20.64
N LEU A 668 -8.05 -21.29 -20.59
CA LEU A 668 -6.85 -20.75 -19.97
C LEU A 668 -7.21 -20.15 -18.61
N ALA A 669 -6.66 -20.72 -17.54
CA ALA A 669 -6.80 -20.21 -16.19
C ALA A 669 -5.49 -19.59 -15.68
N ILE A 670 -5.52 -18.34 -15.23
CA ILE A 670 -4.44 -17.71 -14.45
C ILE A 670 -4.88 -17.70 -12.97
N VAL A 671 -4.04 -18.24 -12.09
CA VAL A 671 -4.38 -18.51 -10.69
C VAL A 671 -3.35 -17.84 -9.78
N GLY A 672 -3.77 -16.83 -9.02
CA GLY A 672 -2.98 -16.25 -7.94
C GLY A 672 -3.24 -16.97 -6.61
N LYS A 673 -2.18 -17.34 -5.89
CA LYS A 673 -2.24 -17.94 -4.54
C LYS A 673 -1.16 -17.33 -3.66
N GLY A 674 -1.53 -16.49 -2.69
CA GLY A 674 -0.55 -15.80 -1.85
C GLY A 674 0.50 -15.07 -2.70
N ASN A 675 1.77 -15.43 -2.51
CA ASN A 675 2.93 -14.89 -3.23
C ASN A 675 3.28 -15.64 -4.54
N GLN A 676 2.39 -16.47 -5.08
CA GLN A 676 2.62 -17.27 -6.29
C GLN A 676 1.54 -17.04 -7.35
N THR A 677 1.93 -17.09 -8.62
CA THR A 677 1.02 -17.00 -9.78
C THR A 677 1.29 -18.16 -10.72
N PHE A 678 0.23 -18.74 -11.26
CA PHE A 678 0.31 -19.90 -12.14
C PHE A 678 -0.58 -19.75 -13.37
N ALA A 679 -0.25 -20.45 -14.45
CA ALA A 679 -1.17 -20.72 -15.54
C ALA A 679 -1.52 -22.22 -15.61
N ARG A 680 -2.73 -22.50 -16.08
CA ARG A 680 -3.19 -23.85 -16.46
C ARG A 680 -3.96 -23.75 -17.77
N VAL A 681 -3.59 -24.57 -18.75
CA VAL A 681 -4.33 -24.74 -20.00
C VAL A 681 -5.09 -26.07 -19.92
N SER A 682 -6.35 -26.10 -20.35
CA SER A 682 -7.12 -27.35 -20.43
C SER A 682 -7.67 -27.54 -21.85
N GLU A 683 -7.18 -28.58 -22.55
CA GLU A 683 -7.70 -29.02 -23.85
C GLU A 683 -9.01 -29.83 -23.68
N ALA A 684 -10.05 -29.19 -23.13
CA ALA A 684 -11.47 -29.56 -23.26
C ALA A 684 -11.94 -31.01 -22.95
N GLU A 685 -11.11 -31.84 -22.32
CA GLU A 685 -11.40 -33.18 -21.76
C GLU A 685 -10.93 -33.24 -20.26
N PRO A 686 -11.27 -34.27 -19.46
CA PRO A 686 -11.77 -34.04 -18.09
C PRO A 686 -10.77 -33.50 -17.07
N ILE A 687 -11.30 -32.63 -16.21
CA ILE A 687 -10.62 -32.08 -15.02
C ILE A 687 -10.25 -33.24 -14.08
N GLY A 688 -8.96 -33.34 -13.74
CA GLY A 688 -8.44 -34.34 -12.82
C GLY A 688 -6.91 -34.33 -12.70
N ASP A 689 -6.21 -33.90 -13.75
CA ASP A 689 -4.74 -33.82 -13.74
C ASP A 689 -4.23 -32.46 -13.23
N THR A 690 -3.56 -32.47 -12.09
CA THR A 690 -2.91 -31.30 -11.50
C THR A 690 -1.49 -31.06 -12.01
N SER A 691 -0.92 -31.96 -12.83
CA SER A 691 0.47 -31.88 -13.32
C SER A 691 0.69 -30.87 -14.46
N ALA A 692 -0.38 -30.33 -15.05
CA ALA A 692 -0.33 -29.37 -16.16
C ALA A 692 -0.24 -27.88 -15.75
N GLN A 693 -0.12 -27.58 -14.46
CA GLN A 693 -0.03 -26.20 -13.95
C GLN A 693 1.43 -25.73 -13.94
N GLN A 694 1.71 -24.56 -14.53
CA GLN A 694 3.06 -23.96 -14.58
C GLN A 694 3.10 -22.66 -13.78
N GLU A 695 4.17 -22.45 -13.03
CA GLU A 695 4.37 -21.27 -12.18
C GLU A 695 5.12 -20.16 -12.91
N PHE A 696 4.70 -18.91 -12.73
CA PHE A 696 5.46 -17.75 -13.15
C PHE A 696 6.56 -17.50 -12.13
N LEU A 697 7.81 -17.67 -12.57
CA LEU A 697 9.01 -17.42 -11.79
C LEU A 697 9.80 -16.24 -12.37
N THR A 698 10.63 -15.60 -11.55
CA THR A 698 11.72 -14.74 -12.00
C THR A 698 13.07 -15.41 -11.73
N GLN A 699 14.08 -14.99 -12.50
CA GLN A 699 15.48 -15.39 -12.30
C GLN A 699 16.26 -14.16 -11.84
N ILE A 700 16.66 -14.18 -10.57
CA ILE A 700 17.37 -13.10 -9.89
C ILE A 700 18.87 -13.36 -10.04
N GLY A 701 19.63 -12.39 -10.56
CA GLY A 701 21.09 -12.46 -10.63
C GLY A 701 21.73 -11.89 -9.38
N ILE A 702 22.44 -12.73 -8.61
CA ILE A 702 23.07 -12.33 -7.36
C ILE A 702 24.49 -11.85 -7.67
N ASN A 703 24.69 -10.53 -7.66
CA ASN A 703 25.98 -9.82 -7.73
C ASN A 703 26.94 -10.27 -8.86
N GLY A 704 26.41 -10.86 -9.93
CA GLY A 704 27.17 -11.41 -11.05
C GLY A 704 27.72 -12.82 -10.87
N GLU A 705 27.49 -13.45 -9.72
CA GLU A 705 28.10 -14.74 -9.35
C GLU A 705 27.22 -15.94 -9.71
N TYR A 706 25.93 -15.89 -9.36
CA TYR A 706 24.99 -16.97 -9.57
C TYR A 706 23.55 -16.46 -9.73
N PHE A 707 22.62 -17.38 -10.01
CA PHE A 707 21.20 -17.08 -10.16
C PHE A 707 20.33 -17.82 -9.14
N VAL A 708 19.29 -17.15 -8.66
CA VAL A 708 18.24 -17.72 -7.81
C VAL A 708 16.89 -17.61 -8.53
N TRP A 709 16.08 -18.66 -8.45
CA TRP A 709 14.71 -18.65 -8.94
C TRP A 709 13.75 -18.31 -7.81
N ALA A 710 12.82 -17.39 -8.06
CA ALA A 710 11.83 -16.96 -7.07
C ALA A 710 10.41 -16.91 -7.66
N PRO A 711 9.36 -17.21 -6.86
CA PRO A 711 7.97 -17.16 -7.30
C PRO A 711 7.53 -15.72 -7.59
N MET A 712 6.65 -15.52 -8.57
CA MET A 712 6.09 -14.20 -8.88
C MET A 712 4.64 -14.08 -8.46
N ALA A 713 4.32 -13.02 -7.72
CA ALA A 713 2.96 -12.67 -7.32
C ALA A 713 2.47 -11.50 -8.19
N ILE A 714 1.68 -11.78 -9.22
CA ILE A 714 1.25 -10.82 -10.25
C ILE A 714 -0.27 -10.67 -10.21
N GLU A 715 -0.76 -9.44 -10.27
CA GLU A 715 -2.21 -9.17 -10.20
C GLU A 715 -2.90 -9.49 -11.53
N ALA A 716 -4.14 -9.97 -11.46
CA ALA A 716 -4.88 -10.43 -12.63
C ALA A 716 -5.24 -9.26 -13.56
N PRO A 717 -4.96 -9.33 -14.88
CA PRO A 717 -5.42 -8.34 -15.85
C PRO A 717 -6.90 -8.55 -16.19
N LEU A 718 -7.73 -7.51 -16.08
CA LEU A 718 -9.20 -7.62 -16.25
C LEU A 718 -9.81 -6.65 -17.27
N ARG A 719 -9.07 -5.64 -17.73
CA ARG A 719 -9.63 -4.47 -18.42
C ARG A 719 -10.12 -4.79 -19.82
N GLN A 720 -9.27 -5.31 -20.70
CA GLN A 720 -9.58 -5.36 -22.14
C GLN A 720 -9.03 -6.59 -22.85
N VAL A 721 -9.86 -7.16 -23.72
CA VAL A 721 -9.49 -8.15 -24.75
C VAL A 721 -9.66 -7.50 -26.12
N GLY A 722 -8.70 -7.71 -27.03
CA GLY A 722 -8.69 -7.07 -28.34
C GLY A 722 -8.22 -5.60 -28.31
N GLY A 723 -8.49 -4.87 -29.40
CA GLY A 723 -8.00 -3.51 -29.65
C GLY A 723 -6.78 -3.47 -30.56
N GLN A 724 -6.42 -2.25 -31.00
CA GLN A 724 -5.51 -2.02 -32.14
C GLN A 724 -4.14 -2.70 -32.01
N ASP A 725 -3.65 -2.87 -30.78
CA ASP A 725 -2.35 -3.47 -30.47
C ASP A 725 -2.46 -4.88 -29.86
N SER A 726 -3.61 -5.58 -30.03
CA SER A 726 -3.77 -6.92 -29.47
C SER A 726 -2.88 -7.97 -30.14
N GLY A 727 -2.48 -7.79 -31.41
CA GLY A 727 -1.54 -8.69 -32.08
C GLY A 727 -2.03 -10.10 -32.39
N TRP A 728 -3.32 -10.41 -32.19
CA TRP A 728 -3.93 -11.72 -32.52
C TRP A 728 -5.34 -11.60 -33.09
N THR A 729 -5.77 -12.64 -33.81
CA THR A 729 -7.17 -12.85 -34.20
C THR A 729 -7.69 -14.18 -33.65
N GLY A 730 -8.99 -14.24 -33.36
CA GLY A 730 -9.57 -15.43 -32.76
C GLY A 730 -11.00 -15.23 -32.26
N GLU A 731 -11.36 -15.98 -31.23
CA GLU A 731 -12.71 -16.01 -30.65
C GLU A 731 -12.62 -16.06 -29.11
N LEU A 732 -13.37 -15.19 -28.41
CA LEU A 732 -13.76 -15.46 -27.03
C LEU A 732 -14.99 -16.38 -27.08
N LEU A 733 -14.82 -17.59 -26.56
CA LEU A 733 -15.80 -18.64 -26.64
C LEU A 733 -16.94 -18.48 -25.64
N GLY A 734 -17.99 -19.26 -25.89
CA GLY A 734 -19.06 -19.41 -24.94
C GLY A 734 -19.34 -20.84 -24.50
N ASN A 735 -19.96 -20.97 -23.33
CA ASN A 735 -20.35 -22.24 -22.73
C ASN A 735 -21.27 -23.09 -23.62
N ARG A 736 -20.62 -23.91 -24.46
CA ARG A 736 -21.22 -25.08 -25.10
C ARG A 736 -21.01 -26.36 -24.29
N ARG A 737 -20.32 -26.31 -23.12
CA ARG A 737 -19.89 -27.52 -22.38
C ARG A 737 -20.34 -27.63 -20.90
N HIS A 738 -20.51 -26.56 -20.12
CA HIS A 738 -20.89 -26.72 -18.70
C HIS A 738 -22.37 -27.02 -18.40
N ALA A 739 -23.27 -26.92 -19.38
CA ALA A 739 -24.70 -27.20 -19.18
C ALA A 739 -25.01 -28.62 -18.64
N CYS A 740 -24.09 -29.59 -18.81
CA CYS A 740 -24.22 -30.95 -18.27
C CYS A 740 -23.37 -31.24 -17.01
N ARG A 741 -22.64 -30.27 -16.44
CA ARG A 741 -21.68 -30.51 -15.32
C ARG A 741 -21.95 -29.73 -14.03
N SER A 742 -22.91 -28.81 -14.00
CA SER A 742 -23.16 -27.93 -12.83
C SER A 742 -23.75 -28.62 -11.58
N GLN A 743 -24.10 -29.91 -11.62
CA GLN A 743 -24.64 -30.64 -10.47
C GLN A 743 -23.60 -31.43 -9.64
N ALA A 744 -22.32 -31.45 -10.02
CA ALA A 744 -21.34 -32.38 -9.44
C ALA A 744 -20.32 -31.77 -8.44
N THR A 745 -20.27 -30.45 -8.28
CA THR A 745 -19.19 -29.74 -7.54
C THR A 745 -19.63 -29.02 -6.26
N SER A 746 -20.81 -29.34 -5.71
CA SER A 746 -21.33 -28.76 -4.45
C SER A 746 -20.99 -29.56 -3.18
N LEU A 747 -20.05 -30.50 -3.28
CA LEU A 747 -19.52 -31.32 -2.18
C LEU A 747 -17.99 -31.34 -2.33
N TRP A 748 -17.25 -31.44 -1.21
CA TRP A 748 -15.79 -31.23 -1.09
C TRP A 748 -15.38 -29.75 -1.33
N THR A 749 -15.05 -28.94 -0.32
CA THR A 749 -14.12 -29.19 0.79
C THR A 749 -14.54 -28.46 2.08
N SER A 750 -14.18 -29.04 3.23
CA SER A 750 -14.32 -28.42 4.55
C SER A 750 -12.95 -28.33 5.23
N ASP A 751 -12.16 -27.33 4.81
CA ASP A 751 -10.89 -26.97 5.45
C ASP A 751 -10.73 -25.45 5.49
N ASN A 752 -10.16 -24.92 6.57
CA ASN A 752 -9.94 -23.49 6.79
C ASN A 752 -8.78 -22.97 5.93
N LEU A 753 -9.01 -22.85 4.63
CA LEU A 753 -8.07 -22.29 3.67
C LEU A 753 -8.64 -21.03 3.02
N LEU A 754 -7.74 -20.09 2.70
CA LEU A 754 -7.98 -18.79 2.08
C LEU A 754 -9.06 -18.87 0.99
N LYS A 755 -10.16 -18.11 1.14
CA LYS A 755 -11.22 -18.04 0.11
C LYS A 755 -10.61 -17.52 -1.19
N GLN A 756 -10.54 -18.38 -2.21
CA GLN A 756 -10.19 -17.96 -3.56
C GLN A 756 -11.41 -17.31 -4.24
N GLU A 757 -11.20 -16.15 -4.84
CA GLU A 757 -12.23 -15.43 -5.59
C GLU A 757 -12.13 -15.78 -7.08
N LYS A 758 -13.29 -16.06 -7.69
CA LYS A 758 -13.39 -16.50 -9.08
C LYS A 758 -13.68 -15.32 -10.00
N ILE A 759 -13.06 -15.31 -11.17
CA ILE A 759 -13.22 -14.30 -12.21
C ILE A 759 -13.41 -15.06 -13.51
N VAL A 760 -14.60 -14.95 -14.09
CA VAL A 760 -15.05 -15.83 -15.16
C VAL A 760 -15.46 -15.02 -16.38
N ILE A 761 -14.81 -15.29 -17.52
CA ILE A 761 -15.15 -14.71 -18.83
C ILE A 761 -15.37 -15.91 -19.80
N GLU A 762 -16.51 -16.62 -19.65
CA GLU A 762 -16.79 -18.00 -20.20
C GLU A 762 -17.96 -18.10 -21.22
N ALA A 763 -18.77 -17.04 -21.33
CA ALA A 763 -20.19 -17.06 -21.69
C ALA A 763 -21.12 -17.99 -20.85
N THR A 764 -22.44 -17.87 -21.05
CA THR A 764 -23.46 -18.93 -20.79
C THR A 764 -24.67 -18.75 -21.73
N LEU A 765 -25.36 -19.86 -22.03
CA LEU A 765 -26.62 -19.86 -22.77
C LEU A 765 -27.81 -19.92 -21.81
N GLY A 766 -28.74 -18.97 -21.94
CA GLY A 766 -30.00 -18.95 -21.20
C GLY A 766 -30.88 -20.17 -21.52
N ALA A 767 -31.67 -20.62 -20.53
CA ALA A 767 -32.33 -21.92 -20.57
C ALA A 767 -33.46 -22.05 -21.61
N TYR A 768 -33.22 -22.85 -22.65
CA TYR A 768 -34.23 -23.66 -23.36
C TYR A 768 -33.96 -25.16 -23.16
N ALA A 769 -33.75 -25.56 -21.89
CA ALA A 769 -33.36 -26.92 -21.51
C ALA A 769 -34.48 -27.71 -20.79
N ASN A 770 -35.76 -27.42 -21.08
CA ASN A 770 -36.90 -27.96 -20.32
C ASN A 770 -37.92 -28.81 -21.13
N GLU A 771 -37.71 -29.02 -22.43
CA GLU A 771 -38.64 -29.82 -23.27
C GLU A 771 -38.09 -31.16 -23.78
N ILE A 772 -36.78 -31.40 -23.76
CA ILE A 772 -36.18 -32.62 -24.35
C ILE A 772 -36.30 -33.86 -23.43
N CYS A 773 -36.58 -33.69 -22.14
CA CYS A 773 -36.72 -34.79 -21.17
C CYS A 773 -38.19 -35.10 -20.79
N LYS A 774 -39.12 -35.07 -21.76
CA LYS A 774 -40.52 -35.48 -21.58
C LYS A 774 -41.04 -36.41 -22.70
N SER A 775 -40.45 -37.58 -22.83
CA SER A 775 -41.11 -38.74 -23.46
C SER A 775 -41.49 -39.76 -22.37
N ARG A 776 -42.79 -40.11 -22.31
CA ARG A 776 -43.31 -41.12 -21.36
C ARG A 776 -42.70 -42.49 -21.63
N LEU A 777 -42.38 -43.22 -20.57
CA LEU A 777 -42.31 -44.68 -20.58
C LEU A 777 -43.67 -45.22 -20.13
N GLU A 778 -44.48 -45.66 -21.10
CA GLU A 778 -45.54 -46.65 -20.86
C GLU A 778 -44.95 -48.03 -21.15
N PHE A 779 -45.10 -48.96 -20.22
CA PHE A 779 -44.58 -50.33 -20.33
C PHE A 779 -45.61 -51.24 -21.00
N ASP A 780 -45.18 -52.05 -21.97
CA ASP A 780 -45.85 -53.31 -22.33
C ASP A 780 -44.82 -54.35 -22.78
N ASP A 781 -45.12 -55.63 -22.54
CA ASP A 781 -44.20 -56.77 -22.69
C ASP A 781 -44.14 -57.28 -24.14
N LYS A 782 -42.94 -57.34 -24.74
CA LYS A 782 -42.38 -58.55 -25.42
C LYS A 782 -41.05 -58.32 -26.16
N TYR A 783 -40.29 -59.41 -26.26
CA TYR A 783 -39.05 -59.61 -27.03
C TYR A 783 -39.05 -58.99 -28.45
N THR A 784 -38.05 -58.13 -28.76
CA THR A 784 -36.98 -58.42 -29.76
C THR A 784 -35.92 -57.28 -29.82
N THR A 785 -34.75 -57.58 -30.37
CA THR A 785 -33.54 -56.73 -30.42
C THR A 785 -33.54 -55.67 -31.53
N TYR A 786 -32.94 -54.49 -31.31
CA TYR A 786 -31.76 -53.98 -32.04
C TYR A 786 -31.17 -52.69 -31.42
N GLU A 787 -29.98 -52.28 -31.87
CA GLU A 787 -29.04 -51.34 -31.21
C GLU A 787 -29.48 -49.86 -31.10
N ALA A 788 -29.13 -49.25 -29.97
CA ALA A 788 -28.68 -47.85 -29.91
C ALA A 788 -27.48 -47.75 -28.94
N ARG A 789 -26.33 -47.23 -29.39
CA ARG A 789 -25.11 -47.15 -28.58
C ARG A 789 -25.15 -45.97 -27.60
N CYS A 790 -25.11 -46.25 -26.30
CA CYS A 790 -24.76 -45.29 -25.26
C CYS A 790 -23.96 -45.97 -24.13
N CYS A 791 -22.92 -45.29 -23.68
CA CYS A 791 -22.13 -45.44 -22.44
C CYS A 791 -22.06 -46.83 -21.76
N HIS A 792 -20.88 -47.47 -21.82
CA HIS A 792 -20.58 -48.62 -20.95
C HIS A 792 -20.05 -48.17 -19.58
N LEU A 793 -20.62 -48.80 -18.54
CA LEU A 793 -20.34 -48.64 -17.11
C LEU A 793 -18.88 -48.84 -16.66
N SER A 794 -18.55 -48.21 -15.53
CA SER A 794 -17.66 -48.79 -14.51
C SER A 794 -18.29 -48.77 -13.10
N GLN A 795 -18.89 -49.92 -12.76
CA GLN A 795 -18.96 -50.57 -11.45
C GLN A 795 -19.35 -49.81 -10.16
N LEU A 796 -20.43 -50.31 -9.56
CA LEU A 796 -20.93 -50.02 -8.21
C LEU A 796 -20.26 -50.96 -7.18
N TYR A 797 -19.83 -50.45 -6.03
CA TYR A 797 -19.55 -51.28 -4.84
C TYR A 797 -20.37 -50.78 -3.65
N VAL A 798 -20.94 -51.73 -2.91
CA VAL A 798 -21.86 -51.48 -1.78
C VAL A 798 -21.07 -51.37 -0.48
N LEU A 799 -21.26 -50.27 0.26
CA LEU A 799 -20.82 -50.16 1.65
C LEU A 799 -21.84 -50.82 2.56
N LEU A 800 -21.41 -51.84 3.32
CA LEU A 800 -22.12 -52.36 4.47
C LEU A 800 -21.48 -51.83 5.75
N ASP A 801 -22.32 -51.21 6.57
CA ASP A 801 -21.98 -50.65 7.87
C ASP A 801 -21.74 -51.73 8.93
N ARG A 802 -20.63 -51.62 9.67
CA ARG A 802 -20.43 -52.12 11.04
C ARG A 802 -19.07 -51.66 11.57
N GLY A 803 -19.07 -51.00 12.72
CA GLY A 803 -17.84 -50.50 13.35
C GLY A 803 -17.26 -51.40 14.44
N ALA A 804 -16.43 -50.77 15.27
CA ALA A 804 -15.81 -51.21 16.53
C ALA A 804 -14.46 -51.95 16.48
N LEU A 805 -13.48 -51.30 17.12
CA LEU A 805 -12.35 -51.85 17.90
C LEU A 805 -11.19 -52.56 17.18
N GLY A 806 -9.97 -52.11 17.50
CA GLY A 806 -8.77 -52.95 17.45
C GLY A 806 -7.48 -52.21 17.09
N ASN A 807 -6.61 -51.98 18.09
CA ASN A 807 -5.20 -51.66 17.86
C ASN A 807 -4.51 -52.80 17.09
N ILE A 808 -3.45 -52.48 16.32
CA ILE A 808 -2.08 -52.99 16.53
C ILE A 808 -1.12 -52.25 15.57
N SER A 809 0.12 -52.04 16.02
CA SER A 809 1.22 -51.46 15.25
C SER A 809 1.86 -52.47 14.30
N ASP A 810 2.41 -52.01 13.18
CA ASP A 810 3.87 -51.81 13.01
C ASP A 810 4.15 -50.96 11.75
#